data_AF-A0A1Q9E758-F1
#
_entry.id   AF-A0A1Q9E758-F1
#
_cell.length_a   1.000
_cell.length_b   1.000
_cell.length_c   1.000
_cell.angle_alpha   90.00
_cell.angle_beta   90.00
_cell.angle_gamma   90.00
#
_symmetry.space_group_name_H-M   'P 1'
#
loop_
_entity.id
_entity.type
_entity.pdbx_description
1 polymer ?
#
loop_
_entity_poly.entity_id
_entity_poly.type
_entity_poly.pdbx_seq_one_letter_code
_entity_poly.pdbx_strand_id
1 'polypeptide(L)'
;MIPLGLSKLCDLACIEKGLLRWSLGLISEESGDAFAAFPIDGIVGLAFSALSVKTSIVPLLDHLVQERAMPKPEFAFYLHKDPSKGGAVIWGGGAERLGLHNGEMMWFPIPEERYWSLSLQGFRLGGQEDVLDLLLPQKPKRGDGPVFFGQDRPKSAVLLVDSGTTFFTAPRRLFNKISEKVWPMNCDKIHTLPEFVFTVGTNLSNYSAVQEIRVPPSVYMIRNAFTGDCMPGIMNMEYGSHDRPFMILGEIFLRHYFSVFQKGAPGDSWLGLAPAREGAEAEKKLLLAQQMTVWVGNSSDVAHHVLERFGERSVAMIFMDHRGSLFHEDLKSFEEMKLLQHGCRVLADNTLKPGAPLFLWHVTRSPAFATELVMVPEFGLGHQVLQDWVAVSRYDLGAEGSSTQPPPLAVAELSERCDALRRRSLAGGLTSQDWAKHAEEMESGLRSLGIEATVASGDLCRPLGAARRCLVNISEMGRRRPGRSHFKVAEGQVSYRRSDPGDMALAFKLHYRRTFIDMDEEPWHSLRARAASCPPSMPEGEETTEEQEESKSHELYLEQVVREASKFHVRRSRGSMGHPEVCRRPCVFLAAGSCSQGEGCGYCHCAHNEPRARPDKKQRAALQGLQQDDLFAVVLPHLQVRAELPQLRGKATQLLRIVEGISVTTSPCVSPSASSSSSSSGTLADGKLKSLNKTLERMTFSGLVALLCESIAKGNTRDQLLQALEDLRAQCAIPP
;
A
#
# COMPACT_ATOMS: atom_id res chain seq x y z
N MET A 1 -16.32 0.60 -2.95
CA MET A 1 -15.26 0.43 -1.92
C MET A 1 -14.04 -0.27 -2.53
N ILE A 2 -12.85 0.32 -2.41
CA ILE A 2 -11.59 -0.28 -2.92
C ILE A 2 -10.99 -1.16 -1.80
N PRO A 3 -10.70 -2.45 -2.04
CA PRO A 3 -9.99 -3.27 -1.06
C PRO A 3 -8.54 -2.79 -0.95
N LEU A 4 -8.20 -2.15 0.17
CA LEU A 4 -6.82 -1.86 0.56
C LEU A 4 -6.31 -3.04 1.39
N GLY A 5 -5.43 -3.87 0.81
CA GLY A 5 -4.75 -4.89 1.59
C GLY A 5 -3.89 -4.24 2.67
N LEU A 6 -3.87 -4.79 3.89
CA LEU A 6 -3.08 -4.31 5.03
C LEU A 6 -1.59 -4.07 4.68
N SER A 7 -1.02 -4.85 3.75
CA SER A 7 0.35 -4.63 3.25
C SER A 7 0.55 -3.27 2.57
N LYS A 8 -0.42 -2.78 1.80
CA LYS A 8 -0.34 -1.48 1.11
C LYS A 8 -0.55 -0.28 2.05
N LEU A 9 -1.27 -0.48 3.15
CA LEU A 9 -1.35 0.50 4.24
C LEU A 9 -0.03 0.58 5.02
N CYS A 10 0.68 -0.54 5.19
CA CYS A 10 2.05 -0.54 5.72
C CYS A 10 3.04 0.18 4.79
N ASP A 11 2.89 0.05 3.47
CA ASP A 11 3.72 0.77 2.50
C ASP A 11 3.48 2.30 2.57
N LEU A 12 2.23 2.74 2.76
CA LEU A 12 1.89 4.15 3.04
C LEU A 12 2.35 4.62 4.44
N ALA A 13 2.46 3.70 5.39
CA ALA A 13 3.00 3.97 6.73
C ALA A 13 4.55 3.96 6.77
N CYS A 14 5.20 3.51 5.69
CA CYS A 14 6.65 3.51 5.48
C CYS A 14 7.01 4.66 4.52
N ILE A 15 6.87 5.90 4.96
CA ILE A 15 7.37 7.07 4.21
C ILE A 15 8.57 7.63 4.98
N GLU A 16 9.77 7.49 4.38
CA GLU A 16 11.08 8.14 4.64
C GLU A 16 11.62 8.32 6.08
N LYS A 17 10.85 8.09 7.15
CA LYS A 17 11.25 8.44 8.53
C LYS A 17 10.90 7.40 9.61
N GLY A 18 10.60 6.16 9.20
CA GLY A 18 10.19 5.07 10.10
C GLY A 18 8.67 4.86 10.15
N LEU A 19 8.23 3.77 10.77
CA LEU A 19 6.81 3.38 10.85
C LEU A 19 5.95 4.52 11.42
N LEU A 20 5.03 5.04 10.61
CA LEU A 20 3.95 5.94 11.04
C LEU A 20 3.11 5.25 12.12
N ARG A 21 3.15 5.79 13.35
CA ARG A 21 2.36 5.29 14.49
C ARG A 21 0.97 5.89 14.46
N TRP A 22 0.05 5.22 13.78
CA TRP A 22 -1.34 5.62 13.68
C TRP A 22 -2.26 4.74 14.53
N SER A 23 -3.28 5.35 15.16
CA SER A 23 -4.27 4.66 15.97
C SER A 23 -5.51 4.33 15.15
N LEU A 24 -5.96 3.08 15.21
CA LEU A 24 -7.17 2.59 14.55
C LEU A 24 -8.16 1.97 15.55
N GLY A 25 -9.44 1.95 15.18
CA GLY A 25 -10.47 1.28 15.97
C GLY A 25 -10.46 -0.23 15.73
N LEU A 26 -10.25 -1.02 16.78
CA LEU A 26 -10.43 -2.48 16.71
C LEU A 26 -11.91 -2.81 16.96
N ILE A 27 -12.57 -3.37 15.95
CA ILE A 27 -13.97 -3.78 16.05
C ILE A 27 -14.06 -5.09 16.85
N SER A 28 -14.75 -5.06 18.00
CA SER A 28 -14.97 -6.24 18.85
C SER A 28 -16.34 -6.89 18.65
N GLU A 29 -17.31 -6.11 18.17
CA GLU A 29 -18.70 -6.52 17.97
C GLU A 29 -19.27 -5.75 16.76
N GLU A 30 -20.05 -6.43 15.94
CA GLU A 30 -20.71 -5.89 14.75
C GLU A 30 -22.19 -6.24 14.84
N SER A 31 -23.07 -5.31 14.48
CA SER A 31 -24.51 -5.54 14.42
C SER A 31 -25.03 -5.38 12.98
N GLY A 32 -25.89 -6.31 12.57
CA GLY A 32 -26.47 -6.35 11.22
C GLY A 32 -25.59 -7.05 10.17
N ASP A 33 -26.09 -7.09 8.93
CA ASP A 33 -25.50 -7.90 7.85
C ASP A 33 -24.65 -7.09 6.86
N ALA A 34 -24.53 -5.77 7.05
CA ALA A 34 -23.85 -4.89 6.10
C ALA A 34 -22.39 -5.31 5.85
N PHE A 35 -21.62 -5.63 6.89
CA PHE A 35 -20.24 -6.10 6.77
C PHE A 35 -20.12 -7.59 6.40
N ALA A 36 -21.20 -8.36 6.49
CA ALA A 36 -21.23 -9.75 6.01
C ALA A 36 -21.42 -9.83 4.49
N ALA A 37 -22.02 -8.80 3.88
CA ALA A 37 -22.34 -8.75 2.46
C ALA A 37 -21.17 -8.29 1.56
N PHE A 38 -20.15 -7.62 2.11
CA PHE A 38 -19.03 -7.08 1.35
C PHE A 38 -17.69 -7.71 1.75
N PRO A 39 -16.81 -8.06 0.79
CA PRO A 39 -15.49 -8.61 1.06
C PRO A 39 -14.49 -7.50 1.44
N ILE A 40 -14.75 -6.79 2.53
CA ILE A 40 -13.84 -5.77 3.08
C ILE A 40 -13.48 -6.10 4.53
N ASP A 41 -12.21 -5.90 4.90
CA ASP A 41 -11.72 -6.14 6.26
C ASP A 41 -12.02 -4.97 7.21
N GLY A 42 -12.25 -3.77 6.68
CA GLY A 42 -12.49 -2.57 7.46
C GLY A 42 -12.64 -1.30 6.61
N ILE A 43 -12.73 -0.15 7.29
CA ILE A 43 -12.93 1.16 6.68
C ILE A 43 -11.81 2.11 7.12
N VAL A 44 -11.23 2.81 6.15
CA VAL A 44 -10.30 3.93 6.40
C VAL A 44 -11.06 5.24 6.16
N GLY A 45 -11.28 6.00 7.24
CA GLY A 45 -11.94 7.30 7.15
C GLY A 45 -10.99 8.38 6.61
N LEU A 46 -11.38 9.04 5.52
CA LEU A 46 -10.62 10.12 4.87
C LEU A 46 -11.27 11.50 5.02
N ALA A 47 -12.29 11.61 5.86
CA ALA A 47 -12.93 12.87 6.21
C ALA A 47 -12.14 13.63 7.29
N PHE A 48 -12.60 14.82 7.63
CA PHE A 48 -11.96 15.71 8.60
C PHE A 48 -12.13 15.21 10.05
N SER A 49 -11.21 15.61 10.93
CA SER A 49 -11.18 15.25 12.36
C SER A 49 -12.46 15.58 13.13
N ALA A 50 -13.25 16.57 12.68
CA ALA A 50 -14.54 16.92 13.27
C ALA A 50 -15.58 15.78 13.26
N LEU A 51 -15.38 14.73 12.43
CA LEU A 51 -16.21 13.52 12.40
C LEU A 51 -15.63 12.33 13.16
N SER A 52 -14.45 12.47 13.76
CA SER A 52 -13.86 11.40 14.54
C SER A 52 -14.67 11.16 15.81
N VAL A 53 -15.11 9.91 16.02
CA VAL A 53 -15.94 9.49 17.18
C VAL A 53 -15.27 9.80 18.51
N LYS A 54 -13.93 9.78 18.54
CA LYS A 54 -13.13 10.21 19.69
C LYS A 54 -12.21 11.33 19.24
N THR A 55 -12.30 12.47 19.91
CA THR A 55 -11.42 13.63 19.68
C THR A 55 -9.94 13.32 19.85
N SER A 56 -9.59 12.24 20.56
CA SER A 56 -8.21 11.76 20.74
C SER A 56 -7.67 10.93 19.58
N ILE A 57 -8.49 10.55 18.59
CA ILE A 57 -8.04 9.77 17.42
C ILE A 57 -7.94 10.70 16.22
N VAL A 58 -6.71 10.90 15.75
CA VAL A 58 -6.39 11.67 14.56
C VAL A 58 -6.67 10.84 13.30
N PRO A 59 -7.50 11.30 12.35
CA PRO A 59 -7.71 10.61 11.08
C PRO A 59 -6.41 10.43 10.30
N LEU A 60 -6.35 9.42 9.42
CA LEU A 60 -5.14 9.10 8.66
C LEU A 60 -4.62 10.31 7.88
N LEU A 61 -5.50 11.02 7.16
CA LEU A 61 -5.12 12.18 6.37
C LEU A 61 -4.53 13.29 7.23
N ASP A 62 -5.15 13.60 8.38
CA ASP A 62 -4.63 14.57 9.34
C ASP A 62 -3.24 14.16 9.85
N HIS A 63 -3.05 12.88 10.16
CA HIS A 63 -1.78 12.36 10.66
C HIS A 63 -0.68 12.45 9.60
N LEU A 64 -0.97 12.05 8.35
CA LEU A 64 -0.02 12.15 7.24
C LEU A 64 0.42 13.60 6.97
N VAL A 65 -0.49 14.56 7.12
CA VAL A 65 -0.17 15.99 6.98
C VAL A 65 0.67 16.49 8.15
N GLN A 66 0.33 16.11 9.39
CA GLN A 66 1.08 16.50 10.59
C GLN A 66 2.54 16.01 10.55
N GLU A 67 2.74 14.77 10.12
CA GLU A 67 4.06 14.14 10.00
C GLU A 67 4.84 14.61 8.76
N ARG A 68 4.23 15.47 7.92
CA ARG A 68 4.78 15.92 6.63
C ARG A 68 5.19 14.74 5.74
N ALA A 69 4.41 13.65 5.81
CA ALA A 69 4.64 12.42 5.05
C ALA A 69 4.13 12.53 3.61
N MET A 70 3.52 13.65 3.22
CA MET A 70 3.02 13.87 1.86
C MET A 70 3.61 15.17 1.29
N PRO A 71 4.15 15.16 0.06
CA PRO A 71 4.62 16.37 -0.61
C PRO A 71 3.53 17.44 -0.75
N LYS A 72 2.32 17.01 -1.12
CA LYS A 72 1.10 17.82 -1.02
C LYS A 72 0.03 17.09 -0.21
N PRO A 73 -0.72 17.79 0.64
CA PRO A 73 -1.81 17.24 1.45
C PRO A 73 -3.05 16.90 0.59
N GLU A 74 -2.87 16.05 -0.41
CA GLU A 74 -3.84 15.75 -1.47
C GLU A 74 -3.97 14.24 -1.65
N PHE A 75 -5.18 13.79 -1.91
CA PHE A 75 -5.43 12.44 -2.44
C PHE A 75 -6.46 12.49 -3.56
N ALA A 76 -6.42 11.52 -4.47
CA ALA A 76 -7.34 11.47 -5.60
C ALA A 76 -7.91 10.07 -5.81
N PHE A 77 -9.15 10.01 -6.26
CA PHE A 77 -9.81 8.78 -6.69
C PHE A 77 -9.89 8.72 -8.22
N TYR A 78 -9.42 7.60 -8.76
CA TYR A 78 -9.81 7.12 -10.07
C TYR A 78 -10.49 5.77 -9.90
N LEU A 79 -11.77 5.67 -10.26
CA LEU A 79 -12.52 4.42 -10.24
C LEU A 79 -12.88 4.04 -11.67
N HIS A 80 -12.49 2.85 -12.11
CA HIS A 80 -12.80 2.41 -13.47
C HIS A 80 -14.32 2.25 -13.66
N LYS A 81 -14.91 2.49 -14.83
CA LYS A 81 -16.37 2.32 -15.00
C LYS A 81 -16.86 0.90 -14.74
N ASP A 82 -16.10 -0.10 -15.22
CA ASP A 82 -16.30 -1.51 -14.89
C ASP A 82 -15.67 -1.81 -13.51
N PRO A 83 -16.48 -2.17 -12.48
CA PRO A 83 -15.99 -2.48 -11.15
C PRO A 83 -14.97 -3.62 -11.08
N SER A 84 -15.01 -4.56 -12.04
CA SER A 84 -14.09 -5.70 -12.06
C SER A 84 -12.65 -5.32 -12.37
N LYS A 85 -12.43 -4.17 -13.01
CA LYS A 85 -11.09 -3.63 -13.30
C LYS A 85 -10.51 -2.79 -12.15
N GLY A 86 -11.29 -2.55 -11.10
CA GLY A 86 -10.84 -1.87 -9.88
C GLY A 86 -10.73 -0.35 -10.00
N GLY A 87 -9.70 0.21 -9.38
CA GLY A 87 -9.43 1.64 -9.30
C GLY A 87 -8.12 1.93 -8.56
N ALA A 88 -7.83 3.21 -8.37
CA ALA A 88 -6.65 3.69 -7.65
C ALA A 88 -7.01 4.83 -6.70
N VAL A 89 -6.32 4.85 -5.56
CA VAL A 89 -6.19 6.04 -4.70
C VAL A 89 -4.78 6.55 -4.87
N ILE A 90 -4.64 7.81 -5.27
CA ILE A 90 -3.36 8.48 -5.50
C ILE A 90 -3.14 9.43 -4.34
N TRP A 91 -1.94 9.49 -3.80
CA TRP A 91 -1.60 10.28 -2.60
C TRP A 91 -0.46 11.25 -2.91
N GLY A 92 -0.38 12.37 -2.17
CA GLY A 92 0.79 13.24 -2.20
C GLY A 92 0.81 14.29 -3.32
N GLY A 93 -0.28 14.41 -4.08
CA GLY A 93 -0.42 15.35 -5.20
C GLY A 93 0.06 14.81 -6.56
N GLY A 94 -0.01 15.65 -7.59
CA GLY A 94 0.42 15.30 -8.96
C GLY A 94 -0.53 14.39 -9.73
N ALA A 95 -1.66 14.01 -9.13
CA ALA A 95 -2.63 13.10 -9.71
C ALA A 95 -3.19 13.59 -11.07
N GLU A 96 -3.27 14.89 -11.26
CA GLU A 96 -3.67 15.53 -12.53
C GLU A 96 -2.75 15.20 -13.70
N ARG A 97 -1.46 14.95 -13.44
CA ARG A 97 -0.43 14.67 -14.47
C ARG A 97 -0.44 13.23 -14.94
N LEU A 98 -1.15 12.35 -14.22
CA LEU A 98 -1.24 10.93 -14.58
C LEU A 98 -2.06 10.71 -15.86
N GLY A 99 -2.75 11.73 -16.38
CA GLY A 99 -3.59 11.60 -17.57
C GLY A 99 -4.70 10.58 -17.37
N LEU A 100 -5.30 10.58 -16.18
CA LEU A 100 -6.43 9.75 -15.77
C LEU A 100 -7.77 10.52 -15.85
N HIS A 101 -7.73 11.76 -16.33
CA HIS A 101 -8.88 12.62 -16.53
C HIS A 101 -8.83 13.28 -17.92
N ASN A 102 -9.94 13.90 -18.30
CA ASN A 102 -10.11 14.65 -19.52
C ASN A 102 -10.60 16.06 -19.20
N GLY A 103 -10.11 17.06 -19.93
CA GLY A 103 -10.50 18.46 -19.73
C GLY A 103 -9.78 19.12 -18.56
N GLU A 104 -10.26 20.30 -18.18
CA GLU A 104 -9.74 21.06 -17.06
C GLU A 104 -10.43 20.65 -15.75
N MET A 105 -9.68 20.74 -14.65
CA MET A 105 -10.22 20.49 -13.31
C MET A 105 -11.15 21.63 -12.86
N MET A 106 -12.35 21.26 -12.42
CA MET A 106 -13.29 22.13 -11.75
C MET A 106 -13.01 22.13 -10.25
N TRP A 107 -12.65 23.27 -9.68
CA TRP A 107 -12.27 23.39 -8.28
C TRP A 107 -13.36 24.07 -7.45
N PHE A 108 -13.71 23.44 -6.33
CA PHE A 108 -14.75 23.90 -5.42
C PHE A 108 -14.22 24.00 -3.98
N PRO A 109 -14.44 25.12 -3.29
CA PRO A 109 -14.02 25.27 -1.90
C PRO A 109 -14.96 24.50 -0.96
N ILE A 110 -14.39 23.91 0.09
CA ILE A 110 -15.14 23.18 1.11
C ILE A 110 -15.75 24.17 2.12
N PRO A 111 -17.09 24.24 2.29
CA PRO A 111 -17.74 25.24 3.13
C PRO A 111 -17.63 24.94 4.63
N GLU A 112 -17.46 23.68 5.01
CA GLU A 112 -17.25 23.24 6.38
C GLU A 112 -16.37 21.98 6.36
N GLU A 113 -15.19 22.07 6.99
CA GLU A 113 -14.21 20.98 7.14
C GLU A 113 -14.68 19.92 8.14
N ARG A 114 -15.85 19.38 7.89
CA ARG A 114 -16.47 18.23 8.57
C ARG A 114 -16.60 17.09 7.58
N TYR A 115 -17.22 17.35 6.44
CA TYR A 115 -17.32 16.43 5.31
C TYR A 115 -16.65 17.03 4.07
N TRP A 116 -16.27 16.17 3.12
CA TRP A 116 -15.98 16.59 1.75
C TRP A 116 -17.28 16.98 1.06
N SER A 117 -17.67 18.25 1.26
CA SER A 117 -18.96 18.78 0.86
C SER A 117 -18.83 19.99 -0.05
N LEU A 118 -19.80 20.16 -0.94
CA LEU A 118 -19.90 21.30 -1.85
C LEU A 118 -21.16 22.12 -1.53
N SER A 119 -21.10 23.44 -1.73
CA SER A 119 -22.26 24.32 -1.54
C SER A 119 -23.28 24.12 -2.67
N LEU A 120 -24.39 23.43 -2.37
CA LEU A 120 -25.46 23.17 -3.34
C LEU A 120 -26.40 24.38 -3.41
N GLN A 121 -26.48 24.99 -4.59
CA GLN A 121 -27.32 26.16 -4.84
C GLN A 121 -28.53 25.90 -5.73
N GLY A 122 -28.49 24.83 -6.53
CA GLY A 122 -29.62 24.43 -7.36
C GLY A 122 -29.52 22.97 -7.81
N PHE A 123 -30.66 22.35 -8.08
CA PHE A 123 -30.72 20.99 -8.62
C PHE A 123 -31.82 20.89 -9.67
N ARG A 124 -31.45 20.54 -10.90
CA ARG A 124 -32.36 20.43 -12.05
C ARG A 124 -32.30 19.05 -12.68
N LEU A 125 -33.46 18.61 -13.18
CA LEU A 125 -33.61 17.41 -13.99
C LEU A 125 -33.68 17.84 -15.47
N GLY A 126 -32.53 17.91 -16.13
CA GLY A 126 -32.36 18.41 -17.50
C GLY A 126 -32.56 19.92 -17.58
N GLY A 127 -33.24 20.40 -18.62
CA GLY A 127 -33.57 21.83 -18.81
C GLY A 127 -34.77 22.32 -18.00
N GLN A 128 -35.24 21.56 -17.01
CA GLN A 128 -36.47 21.86 -16.25
C GLN A 128 -36.21 22.81 -15.07
N GLU A 129 -37.29 23.17 -14.36
CA GLU A 129 -37.25 24.01 -13.16
C GLU A 129 -36.36 23.42 -12.06
N ASP A 130 -35.79 24.32 -11.26
CA ASP A 130 -35.02 23.96 -10.06
C ASP A 130 -35.94 23.31 -9.02
N VAL A 131 -35.56 22.12 -8.56
CA VAL A 131 -36.30 21.34 -7.57
C VAL A 131 -35.59 21.26 -6.22
N LEU A 132 -34.57 22.11 -5.98
CA LEU A 132 -33.81 22.13 -4.74
C LEU A 132 -34.70 22.38 -3.50
N ASP A 133 -35.78 23.15 -3.64
CA ASP A 133 -36.73 23.40 -2.54
C ASP A 133 -37.35 22.11 -1.96
N LEU A 134 -37.38 21.01 -2.74
CA LEU A 134 -37.86 19.71 -2.26
C LEU A 134 -36.87 19.02 -1.32
N LEU A 135 -35.62 19.48 -1.27
CA LEU A 135 -34.60 19.04 -0.32
C LEU A 135 -34.79 19.69 1.06
N LEU A 136 -35.43 20.85 1.13
CA LEU A 136 -35.56 21.62 2.35
C LEU A 136 -36.74 21.12 3.21
N PRO A 137 -36.59 21.10 4.56
CA PRO A 137 -37.72 20.81 5.44
C PRO A 137 -38.79 21.90 5.29
N GLN A 138 -40.07 21.53 5.33
CA GLN A 138 -41.11 22.54 5.27
C GLN A 138 -41.07 23.43 6.50
N LYS A 139 -41.22 24.75 6.26
CA LYS A 139 -41.63 25.65 7.33
C LYS A 139 -42.94 25.10 7.93
N PRO A 140 -43.07 25.05 9.27
CA PRO A 140 -44.33 24.62 9.89
C PRO A 140 -45.48 25.48 9.33
N LYS A 141 -46.62 24.83 9.08
CA LYS A 141 -47.85 25.55 8.70
C LYS A 141 -48.13 26.60 9.77
N ARG A 142 -48.32 27.86 9.36
CA ARG A 142 -48.75 28.98 10.22
C ARG A 142 -49.92 28.50 11.09
N GLY A 143 -49.69 28.32 12.40
CA GLY A 143 -50.68 27.78 13.31
C GLY A 143 -50.18 27.60 14.74
N ASP A 144 -49.04 26.93 14.95
CA ASP A 144 -48.60 26.56 16.30
C ASP A 144 -47.20 27.11 16.61
N GLY A 145 -47.15 28.26 17.30
CA GLY A 145 -45.95 28.77 17.98
C GLY A 145 -45.40 30.12 17.47
N PRO A 146 -44.76 30.92 18.34
CA PRO A 146 -44.30 32.26 18.01
C PRO A 146 -43.22 32.22 16.92
N VAL A 147 -43.43 33.04 15.90
CA VAL A 147 -42.49 33.27 14.80
C VAL A 147 -41.30 34.07 15.33
N PHE A 148 -40.14 33.43 15.47
CA PHE A 148 -38.89 34.16 15.57
C PHE A 148 -38.59 34.79 14.20
N PHE A 149 -38.83 36.09 14.09
CA PHE A 149 -38.30 36.92 13.00
C PHE A 149 -36.80 37.10 13.21
N GLY A 150 -36.03 36.09 12.81
CA GLY A 150 -34.60 36.20 12.54
C GLY A 150 -34.36 35.85 11.07
N GLN A 151 -33.77 36.77 10.32
CA GLN A 151 -33.31 36.55 8.96
C GLN A 151 -32.14 35.56 8.97
N ASP A 152 -32.41 34.26 8.98
CA ASP A 152 -31.43 33.28 8.54
C ASP A 152 -32.05 32.47 7.41
N ARG A 153 -31.43 32.56 6.23
CA ARG A 153 -31.73 31.63 5.14
C ARG A 153 -31.64 30.20 5.70
N PRO A 154 -32.48 29.24 5.28
CA PRO A 154 -32.24 27.84 5.63
C PRO A 154 -30.79 27.51 5.28
N LYS A 155 -30.05 26.88 6.23
CA LYS A 155 -28.66 26.49 6.04
C LYS A 155 -28.51 25.92 4.63
N SER A 156 -27.70 26.56 3.80
CA SER A 156 -27.53 26.19 2.39
C SER A 156 -27.29 24.69 2.29
N ALA A 157 -28.03 24.03 1.40
CA ALA A 157 -27.89 22.61 1.16
C ALA A 157 -26.45 22.27 0.73
N VAL A 158 -26.05 21.02 0.94
CA VAL A 158 -24.72 20.56 0.54
C VAL A 158 -24.75 19.27 -0.28
N LEU A 159 -23.80 19.12 -1.19
CA LEU A 159 -23.51 17.84 -1.84
C LEU A 159 -22.32 17.19 -1.13
N LEU A 160 -22.52 16.03 -0.54
CA LEU A 160 -21.45 15.21 0.03
C LEU A 160 -20.85 14.34 -1.08
N VAL A 161 -19.54 14.34 -1.24
CA VAL A 161 -18.85 13.44 -2.16
C VAL A 161 -18.24 12.30 -1.34
N ASP A 162 -18.84 11.12 -1.43
CA ASP A 162 -18.57 10.02 -0.50
C ASP A 162 -18.25 8.70 -1.21
N SER A 163 -17.01 8.24 -1.03
CA SER A 163 -16.55 6.94 -1.55
C SER A 163 -17.12 5.73 -0.79
N GLY A 164 -17.71 5.94 0.40
CA GLY A 164 -18.34 4.91 1.22
C GLY A 164 -19.77 4.56 0.81
N THR A 165 -20.44 5.44 0.04
CA THR A 165 -21.80 5.23 -0.46
C THR A 165 -21.75 4.81 -1.93
N THR A 166 -22.50 3.79 -2.35
CA THR A 166 -22.51 3.35 -3.77
C THR A 166 -23.33 4.28 -4.68
N PHE A 167 -24.53 4.65 -4.25
CA PHE A 167 -25.55 5.34 -5.06
C PHE A 167 -25.65 6.84 -4.75
N PHE A 168 -26.41 7.57 -5.56
CA PHE A 168 -26.86 8.91 -5.16
C PHE A 168 -27.87 8.81 -4.02
N THR A 169 -28.01 9.84 -3.20
CA THR A 169 -29.08 9.90 -2.20
C THR A 169 -30.00 11.10 -2.41
N ALA A 170 -31.26 10.94 -2.02
CA ALA A 170 -32.21 12.04 -1.92
C ALA A 170 -33.21 11.77 -0.78
N PRO A 171 -33.68 12.81 -0.05
CA PRO A 171 -34.77 12.66 0.89
C PRO A 171 -36.07 12.35 0.17
N ARG A 172 -37.05 11.78 0.87
CA ARG A 172 -38.23 11.13 0.28
C ARG A 172 -38.98 11.99 -0.74
N ARG A 173 -39.10 13.30 -0.50
CA ARG A 173 -39.83 14.21 -1.40
C ARG A 173 -39.12 14.40 -2.73
N LEU A 174 -37.82 14.68 -2.67
CA LEU A 174 -36.99 14.81 -3.86
C LEU A 174 -36.84 13.45 -4.56
N PHE A 175 -36.63 12.37 -3.80
CA PHE A 175 -36.59 11.01 -4.30
C PHE A 175 -37.84 10.65 -5.12
N ASN A 176 -39.04 10.94 -4.59
CA ASN A 176 -40.29 10.70 -5.32
C ASN A 176 -40.35 11.54 -6.61
N LYS A 177 -39.92 12.81 -6.55
CA LYS A 177 -39.92 13.68 -7.73
C LYS A 177 -38.96 13.23 -8.83
N ILE A 178 -37.79 12.72 -8.45
CA ILE A 178 -36.84 12.13 -9.37
C ILE A 178 -37.43 10.83 -9.94
N SER A 179 -37.99 9.98 -9.08
CA SER A 179 -38.58 8.69 -9.46
C SER A 179 -39.71 8.86 -10.47
N GLU A 180 -40.59 9.86 -10.32
CA GLU A 180 -41.64 10.19 -11.31
C GLU A 180 -41.10 10.36 -12.75
N LYS A 181 -39.87 10.86 -12.90
CA LYS A 181 -39.23 11.12 -14.20
C LYS A 181 -38.21 10.05 -14.61
N VAL A 182 -37.69 9.31 -13.63
CA VAL A 182 -36.63 8.32 -13.80
C VAL A 182 -37.12 7.03 -13.17
N TRP A 183 -37.70 6.16 -14.00
CA TRP A 183 -38.22 4.86 -13.58
C TRP A 183 -37.42 3.72 -14.21
N PRO A 184 -37.40 2.51 -13.60
CA PRO A 184 -36.93 1.31 -14.27
C PRO A 184 -37.44 1.20 -15.71
N MET A 185 -36.52 1.04 -16.66
CA MET A 185 -36.83 1.00 -18.08
C MET A 185 -35.81 0.18 -18.86
N ASN A 186 -36.11 -0.09 -20.13
CA ASN A 186 -35.15 -0.71 -21.04
C ASN A 186 -33.88 0.18 -21.16
N CYS A 187 -32.73 -0.42 -20.94
CA CYS A 187 -31.43 0.24 -20.98
C CYS A 187 -31.11 0.96 -22.30
N ASP A 188 -31.67 0.54 -23.43
CA ASP A 188 -31.43 1.19 -24.74
C ASP A 188 -32.11 2.57 -24.83
N LYS A 189 -33.06 2.84 -23.94
CA LYS A 189 -33.85 4.07 -23.92
C LYS A 189 -33.39 5.07 -22.86
N ILE A 190 -32.33 4.79 -22.10
CA ILE A 190 -31.87 5.71 -21.02
C ILE A 190 -31.47 7.09 -21.55
N HIS A 191 -31.04 7.18 -22.81
CA HIS A 191 -30.68 8.43 -23.46
C HIS A 191 -31.83 9.44 -23.56
N THR A 192 -33.09 9.00 -23.39
CA THR A 192 -34.26 9.90 -23.38
C THR A 192 -34.51 10.55 -22.02
N LEU A 193 -33.80 10.11 -20.96
CA LEU A 193 -33.96 10.63 -19.61
C LEU A 193 -33.21 11.95 -19.41
N PRO A 194 -33.64 12.80 -18.47
CA PRO A 194 -32.98 14.08 -18.19
C PRO A 194 -31.62 13.91 -17.51
N GLU A 195 -30.64 14.77 -17.79
CA GLU A 195 -29.41 14.83 -17.00
C GLU A 195 -29.69 15.34 -15.57
N PHE A 196 -28.89 14.94 -14.60
CA PHE A 196 -28.86 15.61 -13.30
C PHE A 196 -27.90 16.78 -13.40
N VAL A 197 -28.40 17.99 -13.13
CA VAL A 197 -27.62 19.22 -13.19
C VAL A 197 -27.58 19.85 -11.81
N PHE A 198 -26.41 19.83 -11.19
CA PHE A 198 -26.17 20.42 -9.88
C PHE A 198 -25.48 21.77 -10.04
N THR A 199 -26.11 22.83 -9.54
CA THR A 199 -25.50 24.16 -9.49
C THR A 199 -24.76 24.30 -8.16
N VAL A 200 -23.45 24.48 -8.23
CA VAL A 200 -22.55 24.45 -7.07
C VAL A 200 -21.81 25.78 -6.94
N GLY A 201 -21.74 26.31 -5.72
CA GLY A 201 -20.98 27.52 -5.41
C GLY A 201 -19.47 27.32 -5.54
N THR A 202 -18.78 28.25 -6.20
CA THR A 202 -17.32 28.23 -6.39
C THR A 202 -16.58 29.23 -5.50
N ASN A 203 -17.32 30.08 -4.79
CA ASN A 203 -16.75 31.07 -3.88
C ASN A 203 -17.57 31.15 -2.59
N LEU A 204 -16.93 30.93 -1.44
CA LEU A 204 -17.57 30.95 -0.13
C LEU A 204 -17.94 32.36 0.35
N SER A 205 -17.23 33.38 -0.13
CA SER A 205 -17.49 34.79 0.21
C SER A 205 -18.51 35.44 -0.74
N ASN A 206 -18.58 34.97 -1.98
CA ASN A 206 -19.54 35.44 -2.98
C ASN A 206 -20.34 34.28 -3.56
N TYR A 207 -21.48 34.00 -2.92
CA TYR A 207 -22.43 32.96 -3.33
C TYR A 207 -23.00 33.13 -4.75
N SER A 208 -22.71 34.22 -5.46
CA SER A 208 -23.16 34.42 -6.85
C SER A 208 -22.33 33.66 -7.88
N ALA A 209 -21.09 33.30 -7.54
CA ALA A 209 -20.22 32.54 -8.44
C ALA A 209 -20.55 31.04 -8.35
N VAL A 210 -21.04 30.48 -9.45
CA VAL A 210 -21.49 29.08 -9.52
C VAL A 210 -20.93 28.36 -10.74
N GLN A 211 -20.83 27.04 -10.65
CA GLN A 211 -20.53 26.15 -11.76
C GLN A 211 -21.48 24.95 -11.73
N GLU A 212 -21.73 24.35 -12.89
CA GLU A 212 -22.62 23.22 -13.03
C GLU A 212 -21.85 21.90 -13.10
N ILE A 213 -22.23 20.95 -12.25
CA ILE A 213 -21.83 19.55 -12.37
C ILE A 213 -22.97 18.82 -13.06
N ARG A 214 -22.67 18.20 -14.21
CA ARG A 214 -23.66 17.48 -15.03
C ARG A 214 -23.43 15.98 -14.97
N VAL A 215 -24.48 15.22 -14.75
CA VAL A 215 -24.43 13.76 -14.67
C VAL A 215 -25.43 13.18 -15.67
N PRO A 216 -24.96 12.51 -16.74
CA PRO A 216 -25.83 11.97 -17.76
C PRO A 216 -26.55 10.70 -17.28
N PRO A 217 -27.65 10.29 -17.95
CA PRO A 217 -28.39 9.08 -17.60
C PRO A 217 -27.56 7.80 -17.54
N SER A 218 -26.51 7.70 -18.37
CA SER A 218 -25.59 6.55 -18.37
C SER A 218 -24.82 6.36 -17.06
N VAL A 219 -24.82 7.34 -16.16
CA VAL A 219 -24.13 7.28 -14.86
C VAL A 219 -25.09 6.91 -13.74
N TYR A 220 -26.27 7.53 -13.70
CA TYR A 220 -27.25 7.28 -12.64
C TYR A 220 -28.21 6.12 -12.95
N MET A 221 -28.24 5.58 -14.18
CA MET A 221 -29.01 4.38 -14.52
C MET A 221 -28.13 3.13 -14.50
N ILE A 222 -28.49 2.16 -13.67
CA ILE A 222 -27.70 0.96 -13.41
C ILE A 222 -28.46 -0.26 -13.90
N ARG A 223 -27.78 -1.14 -14.64
CA ARG A 223 -28.36 -2.40 -15.11
C ARG A 223 -28.61 -3.34 -13.94
N ASN A 224 -29.85 -3.78 -13.79
CA ASN A 224 -30.26 -4.81 -12.85
C ASN A 224 -29.78 -6.18 -13.35
N ALA A 225 -28.97 -6.87 -12.55
CA ALA A 225 -28.42 -8.18 -12.92
C ALA A 225 -29.48 -9.29 -13.03
N PHE A 226 -30.63 -9.14 -12.35
CA PHE A 226 -31.69 -10.15 -12.32
C PHE A 226 -32.71 -9.96 -13.45
N THR A 227 -33.15 -8.72 -13.68
CA THR A 227 -34.19 -8.43 -14.68
C THR A 227 -33.63 -7.98 -16.03
N GLY A 228 -32.37 -7.53 -16.07
CA GLY A 228 -31.74 -6.96 -17.26
C GLY A 228 -32.12 -5.51 -17.55
N ASP A 229 -33.18 -4.98 -16.93
CA ASP A 229 -33.61 -3.58 -17.05
C ASP A 229 -32.68 -2.61 -16.34
N CYS A 230 -32.72 -1.33 -16.71
CA CYS A 230 -31.97 -0.26 -16.05
C CYS A 230 -32.83 0.42 -14.99
N MET A 231 -32.31 0.56 -13.77
CA MET A 231 -32.96 1.19 -12.62
C MET A 231 -32.13 2.41 -12.15
N PRO A 232 -32.76 3.48 -11.64
CA PRO A 232 -32.02 4.58 -11.00
C PRO A 232 -31.18 4.11 -9.82
N GLY A 233 -29.89 4.40 -9.84
CA GLY A 233 -28.94 4.26 -8.74
C GLY A 233 -29.09 5.38 -7.72
N ILE A 234 -30.28 5.51 -7.13
CA ILE A 234 -30.63 6.51 -6.13
C ILE A 234 -31.28 5.81 -4.95
N MET A 235 -30.89 6.18 -3.74
CA MET A 235 -31.50 5.69 -2.51
C MET A 235 -32.22 6.80 -1.75
N ASN A 236 -33.34 6.44 -1.14
CA ASN A 236 -34.04 7.33 -0.23
C ASN A 236 -33.28 7.37 1.11
N MET A 237 -32.80 8.55 1.49
CA MET A 237 -32.09 8.78 2.74
C MET A 237 -32.51 10.13 3.31
N GLU A 238 -33.04 10.10 4.53
CA GLU A 238 -33.37 11.30 5.29
C GLU A 238 -32.16 11.75 6.11
N TYR A 239 -32.00 13.06 6.28
CA TYR A 239 -30.96 13.65 7.12
C TYR A 239 -31.45 13.79 8.58
N GLY A 240 -30.54 13.79 9.55
CA GLY A 240 -30.87 13.95 10.96
C GLY A 240 -31.36 15.37 11.32
N SER A 241 -32.02 15.53 12.47
CA SER A 241 -32.58 16.82 12.91
C SER A 241 -31.54 17.95 13.08
N HIS A 242 -30.27 17.59 13.24
CA HIS A 242 -29.16 18.53 13.44
C HIS A 242 -28.30 18.75 12.19
N ASP A 243 -28.55 18.00 11.11
CA ASP A 243 -27.75 18.07 9.89
C ASP A 243 -28.27 19.14 8.94
N ARG A 244 -27.37 19.70 8.12
CA ARG A 244 -27.77 20.50 6.96
C ARG A 244 -28.45 19.56 5.95
N PRO A 245 -29.48 20.01 5.21
CA PRO A 245 -30.02 19.23 4.10
C PRO A 245 -28.91 18.86 3.11
N PHE A 246 -28.81 17.57 2.77
CA PHE A 246 -27.75 17.09 1.89
C PHE A 246 -28.23 16.06 0.88
N MET A 247 -27.47 15.93 -0.21
CA MET A 247 -27.47 14.75 -1.08
C MET A 247 -26.05 14.17 -1.09
N ILE A 248 -25.94 12.86 -1.28
CA ILE A 248 -24.66 12.17 -1.41
C ILE A 248 -24.43 11.83 -2.88
N LEU A 249 -23.24 12.16 -3.38
CA LEU A 249 -22.69 11.70 -4.64
C LEU A 249 -21.74 10.52 -4.33
N GLY A 250 -22.24 9.30 -4.59
CA GLY A 250 -21.54 8.07 -4.25
C GLY A 250 -20.50 7.59 -5.26
N GLU A 251 -20.12 6.33 -5.14
CA GLU A 251 -19.15 5.62 -5.97
C GLU A 251 -19.45 5.73 -7.47
N ILE A 252 -20.71 5.61 -7.89
CA ILE A 252 -21.07 5.71 -9.31
C ILE A 252 -20.76 7.09 -9.90
N PHE A 253 -20.83 8.15 -9.09
CA PHE A 253 -20.39 9.49 -9.48
C PHE A 253 -18.87 9.56 -9.57
N LEU A 254 -18.15 9.01 -8.59
CA LEU A 254 -16.68 8.95 -8.54
C LEU A 254 -16.07 8.08 -9.65
N ARG A 255 -16.84 7.16 -10.25
CA ARG A 255 -16.46 6.42 -11.48
C ARG A 255 -16.56 7.28 -12.73
N HIS A 256 -17.42 8.30 -12.72
CA HIS A 256 -17.59 9.21 -13.84
C HIS A 256 -16.66 10.42 -13.75
N TYR A 257 -16.40 10.91 -12.55
CA TYR A 257 -15.52 12.04 -12.29
C TYR A 257 -14.25 11.60 -11.54
N PHE A 258 -13.10 11.82 -12.18
CA PHE A 258 -11.82 11.86 -11.47
C PHE A 258 -11.88 12.98 -10.42
N SER A 259 -11.56 12.62 -9.18
CA SER A 259 -11.85 13.48 -8.02
C SER A 259 -10.59 13.66 -7.17
N VAL A 260 -10.16 14.91 -6.98
CA VAL A 260 -8.99 15.29 -6.19
C VAL A 260 -9.45 16.00 -4.93
N PHE A 261 -9.02 15.53 -3.77
CA PHE A 261 -9.37 16.03 -2.45
C PHE A 261 -8.12 16.69 -1.85
N GLN A 262 -8.13 18.02 -1.79
CA GLN A 262 -7.01 18.83 -1.32
C GLN A 262 -7.35 19.39 0.06
N LYS A 263 -6.54 19.02 1.06
CA LYS A 263 -6.66 19.55 2.42
C LYS A 263 -5.71 20.72 2.58
N GLY A 264 -6.25 21.93 2.71
CA GLY A 264 -5.44 23.13 2.92
C GLY A 264 -5.25 23.45 4.40
N ALA A 265 -4.84 24.70 4.65
CA ALA A 265 -4.98 25.30 5.98
C ALA A 265 -6.47 25.35 6.37
N PRO A 266 -6.81 25.48 7.66
CA PRO A 266 -8.20 25.54 8.10
C PRO A 266 -9.01 26.59 7.32
N GLY A 267 -10.04 26.13 6.59
CA GLY A 267 -10.90 26.98 5.75
C GLY A 267 -10.43 27.14 4.31
N ASP A 268 -9.36 26.44 3.90
CA ASP A 268 -8.76 26.47 2.56
C ASP A 268 -8.66 25.07 1.96
N SER A 269 -9.59 24.19 2.29
CA SER A 269 -9.71 22.86 1.66
C SER A 269 -10.54 22.94 0.38
N TRP A 270 -10.19 22.12 -0.62
CA TRP A 270 -10.76 22.15 -1.97
C TRP A 270 -11.06 20.74 -2.50
N LEU A 271 -12.08 20.65 -3.35
CA LEU A 271 -12.39 19.47 -4.15
C LEU A 271 -12.26 19.81 -5.64
N GLY A 272 -11.40 19.08 -6.33
CA GLY A 272 -11.24 19.12 -7.78
C GLY A 272 -12.02 17.99 -8.46
N LEU A 273 -12.72 18.30 -9.54
CA LEU A 273 -13.46 17.32 -10.36
C LEU A 273 -13.16 17.50 -11.85
N ALA A 274 -12.91 16.40 -12.55
CA ALA A 274 -12.86 16.36 -14.01
C ALA A 274 -13.43 15.03 -14.53
N PRO A 275 -13.98 14.97 -15.75
CA PRO A 275 -14.38 13.71 -16.37
C PRO A 275 -13.25 12.68 -16.33
N ALA A 276 -13.53 11.48 -15.81
CA ALA A 276 -12.54 10.40 -15.76
C ALA A 276 -12.17 9.95 -17.19
N ARG A 277 -10.89 9.64 -17.42
CA ARG A 277 -10.43 9.08 -18.70
C ARG A 277 -10.80 7.61 -18.78
N GLU A 278 -11.25 7.17 -19.94
CA GLU A 278 -11.62 5.79 -20.24
C GLU A 278 -10.70 5.19 -21.31
N GLY A 279 -10.69 3.85 -21.38
CA GLY A 279 -10.03 3.10 -22.44
C GLY A 279 -8.66 2.54 -22.07
N ALA A 280 -8.03 1.91 -23.06
CA ALA A 280 -6.81 1.09 -22.88
C ALA A 280 -5.63 1.86 -22.27
N GLU A 281 -5.53 3.16 -22.53
CA GLU A 281 -4.45 3.99 -21.96
C GLU A 281 -4.59 4.14 -20.44
N ALA A 282 -5.80 4.44 -19.94
CA ALA A 282 -6.05 4.54 -18.51
C ALA A 282 -5.87 3.17 -17.83
N GLU A 283 -6.35 2.09 -18.47
CA GLU A 283 -6.16 0.72 -17.98
C GLU A 283 -4.68 0.33 -17.88
N LYS A 284 -3.87 0.67 -18.90
CA LYS A 284 -2.42 0.43 -18.89
C LYS A 284 -1.74 1.16 -17.74
N LYS A 285 -2.11 2.42 -17.47
CA LYS A 285 -1.55 3.21 -16.36
C LYS A 285 -1.91 2.61 -15.00
N LEU A 286 -3.15 2.13 -14.83
CA LEU A 286 -3.56 1.43 -13.61
C LEU A 286 -2.81 0.11 -13.40
N LEU A 287 -2.60 -0.66 -14.47
CA LEU A 287 -1.84 -1.92 -14.40
C LEU A 287 -0.39 -1.68 -14.00
N LEU A 288 0.26 -0.65 -14.56
CA LEU A 288 1.62 -0.27 -14.17
C LEU A 288 1.68 0.12 -12.68
N ALA A 289 0.74 0.93 -12.20
CA ALA A 289 0.67 1.32 -10.80
C ALA A 289 0.42 0.13 -9.84
N GLN A 290 -0.20 -0.95 -10.31
CA GLN A 290 -0.40 -2.17 -9.52
C GLN A 290 0.81 -3.09 -9.50
N GLN A 291 1.69 -3.00 -10.51
CA GLN A 291 2.87 -3.86 -10.68
C GLN A 291 4.17 -3.20 -10.18
N MET A 292 4.15 -1.90 -9.94
CA MET A 292 5.33 -1.14 -9.51
C MET A 292 5.19 -0.75 -8.04
N THR A 293 6.22 -1.05 -7.27
CA THR A 293 6.40 -0.53 -5.91
C THR A 293 7.66 0.32 -5.89
N VAL A 294 7.55 1.53 -5.37
CA VAL A 294 8.68 2.46 -5.26
C VAL A 294 9.13 2.46 -3.81
N TRP A 295 10.40 2.11 -3.57
CA TRP A 295 11.04 2.24 -2.27
C TRP A 295 12.02 3.40 -2.34
N VAL A 296 11.92 4.32 -1.38
CA VAL A 296 12.75 5.51 -1.29
C VAL A 296 13.65 5.37 -0.07
N GLY A 297 14.94 5.67 -0.23
CA GLY A 297 15.94 5.54 0.83
C GLY A 297 17.34 5.38 0.26
N ASN A 298 18.33 5.13 1.14
CA ASN A 298 19.66 4.75 0.71
C ASN A 298 19.61 3.38 0.01
N SER A 299 20.36 3.22 -1.07
CA SER A 299 20.49 1.98 -1.82
C SER A 299 20.87 0.79 -0.95
N SER A 300 21.72 0.98 0.08
CA SER A 300 22.11 -0.08 1.03
C SER A 300 20.92 -0.61 1.82
N ASP A 301 20.07 0.29 2.32
CA ASP A 301 18.91 -0.07 3.14
C ASP A 301 17.84 -0.74 2.28
N VAL A 302 17.62 -0.20 1.08
CA VAL A 302 16.71 -0.76 0.08
C VAL A 302 17.16 -2.17 -0.33
N ALA A 303 18.46 -2.39 -0.54
CA ALA A 303 19.01 -3.70 -0.89
C ALA A 303 18.72 -4.75 0.21
N HIS A 304 18.87 -4.39 1.48
CA HIS A 304 18.50 -5.28 2.59
C HIS A 304 17.01 -5.65 2.57
N HIS A 305 16.12 -4.67 2.33
CA HIS A 305 14.69 -4.96 2.20
C HIS A 305 14.37 -5.86 1.01
N VAL A 306 15.10 -5.72 -0.11
CA VAL A 306 14.93 -6.60 -1.28
C VAL A 306 15.34 -8.02 -0.92
N LEU A 307 16.47 -8.18 -0.22
CA LEU A 307 16.95 -9.48 0.24
C LEU A 307 15.95 -10.15 1.20
N GLU A 308 15.46 -9.43 2.21
CA GLU A 308 14.49 -9.96 3.17
C GLU A 308 13.18 -10.39 2.51
N ARG A 309 12.73 -9.63 1.50
CA ARG A 309 11.41 -9.84 0.90
C ARG A 309 11.40 -10.84 -0.25
N PHE A 310 12.44 -10.81 -1.10
CA PHE A 310 12.49 -11.60 -2.33
C PHE A 310 13.59 -12.65 -2.33
N GLY A 311 14.50 -12.62 -1.36
CA GLY A 311 15.64 -13.53 -1.25
C GLY A 311 16.79 -13.17 -2.17
N GLU A 312 17.84 -14.00 -2.11
CA GLU A 312 19.00 -13.92 -3.00
C GLU A 312 18.58 -14.08 -4.47
N ARG A 313 19.38 -13.52 -5.39
CA ARG A 313 19.21 -13.65 -6.86
C ARG A 313 17.85 -13.17 -7.36
N SER A 314 17.28 -12.16 -6.71
CA SER A 314 15.98 -11.57 -7.05
C SER A 314 16.07 -10.38 -8.01
N VAL A 315 17.26 -9.82 -8.21
CA VAL A 315 17.46 -8.60 -9.02
C VAL A 315 17.85 -8.97 -10.46
N ALA A 316 16.95 -8.63 -11.38
CA ALA A 316 17.10 -8.89 -12.82
C ALA A 316 17.79 -7.77 -13.61
N MET A 317 17.65 -6.54 -13.13
CA MET A 317 18.20 -5.35 -13.75
C MET A 317 18.45 -4.29 -12.69
N ILE A 318 19.53 -3.54 -12.85
CA ILE A 318 19.86 -2.34 -12.11
C ILE A 318 20.05 -1.21 -13.11
N PHE A 319 19.40 -0.08 -12.86
CA PHE A 319 19.63 1.16 -13.58
C PHE A 319 20.23 2.18 -12.61
N MET A 320 21.35 2.78 -12.98
CA MET A 320 22.09 3.71 -12.15
C MET A 320 22.18 5.06 -12.87
N ASP A 321 21.52 6.06 -12.31
CA ASP A 321 21.49 7.45 -12.80
C ASP A 321 21.74 8.39 -11.61
N HIS A 322 22.79 8.11 -10.84
CA HIS A 322 23.12 8.94 -9.70
C HIS A 322 24.01 10.11 -10.13
N ARG A 323 23.96 11.18 -9.33
CA ARG A 323 24.90 12.28 -9.42
C ARG A 323 26.00 12.06 -8.37
N GLY A 324 26.77 10.97 -8.47
CA GLY A 324 27.77 10.53 -7.46
C GLY A 324 28.92 9.69 -8.03
N SER A 325 29.95 9.35 -7.23
CA SER A 325 31.04 8.42 -7.61
C SER A 325 30.81 6.99 -7.09
N LEU A 326 29.81 6.80 -6.24
CA LEU A 326 29.61 5.60 -5.43
C LEU A 326 28.89 4.44 -6.15
N PHE A 327 28.80 4.46 -7.49
CA PHE A 327 28.14 3.37 -8.24
C PHE A 327 28.78 2.01 -7.93
N HIS A 328 30.09 2.01 -7.65
CA HIS A 328 30.83 0.82 -7.29
C HIS A 328 30.46 0.29 -5.90
N GLU A 329 30.25 1.16 -4.91
CA GLU A 329 29.81 0.77 -3.56
C GLU A 329 28.37 0.24 -3.59
N ASP A 330 27.50 0.91 -4.35
CA ASP A 330 26.12 0.48 -4.57
C ASP A 330 26.10 -0.92 -5.20
N LEU A 331 26.80 -1.11 -6.33
CA LEU A 331 26.84 -2.41 -7.01
C LEU A 331 27.45 -3.49 -6.11
N LYS A 332 28.55 -3.17 -5.41
CA LYS A 332 29.23 -4.10 -4.52
C LYS A 332 28.34 -4.56 -3.38
N SER A 333 27.50 -3.67 -2.83
CA SER A 333 26.52 -4.03 -1.81
C SER A 333 25.53 -5.08 -2.32
N PHE A 334 25.06 -4.94 -3.57
CA PHE A 334 24.18 -5.95 -4.19
C PHE A 334 24.91 -7.27 -4.47
N GLU A 335 26.19 -7.23 -4.82
CA GLU A 335 27.02 -8.43 -4.99
C GLU A 335 27.29 -9.15 -3.66
N GLU A 336 27.69 -8.43 -2.62
CA GLU A 336 27.97 -8.97 -1.27
C GLU A 336 26.71 -9.60 -0.64
N MET A 337 25.53 -9.04 -0.93
CA MET A 337 24.23 -9.59 -0.53
C MET A 337 23.70 -10.69 -1.48
N LYS A 338 24.44 -11.05 -2.54
CA LYS A 338 24.06 -12.05 -3.55
C LYS A 338 22.69 -11.78 -4.20
N LEU A 339 22.35 -10.51 -4.41
CA LEU A 339 21.05 -10.11 -4.96
C LEU A 339 20.95 -10.28 -6.48
N LEU A 340 22.09 -10.22 -7.18
CA LEU A 340 22.13 -10.27 -8.64
C LEU A 340 21.83 -11.67 -9.17
N GLN A 341 20.85 -11.80 -10.06
CA GLN A 341 20.59 -13.07 -10.75
C GLN A 341 21.55 -13.29 -11.94
N HIS A 342 21.66 -14.53 -12.42
CA HIS A 342 22.47 -14.84 -13.60
C HIS A 342 21.88 -14.13 -14.81
N GLY A 343 22.73 -13.43 -15.57
CA GLY A 343 22.29 -12.59 -16.67
C GLY A 343 21.67 -11.26 -16.24
N CYS A 344 21.80 -10.82 -14.99
CA CYS A 344 21.36 -9.49 -14.55
C CYS A 344 21.99 -8.39 -15.42
N ARG A 345 21.23 -7.34 -15.73
CA ARG A 345 21.69 -6.18 -16.52
C ARG A 345 21.97 -5.00 -15.61
N VAL A 346 23.18 -4.49 -15.60
CA VAL A 346 23.53 -3.24 -14.91
C VAL A 346 23.76 -2.17 -15.97
N LEU A 347 22.88 -1.18 -16.00
CA LEU A 347 22.95 -0.04 -16.90
C LEU A 347 23.29 1.21 -16.07
N ALA A 348 24.44 1.82 -16.33
CA ALA A 348 24.89 3.02 -15.62
C ALA A 348 25.06 4.18 -16.60
N ASP A 349 24.36 5.28 -16.33
CA ASP A 349 24.42 6.53 -17.08
C ASP A 349 25.46 7.48 -16.46
N ASN A 350 25.87 8.52 -17.19
CA ASN A 350 26.79 9.56 -16.70
C ASN A 350 28.19 9.04 -16.27
N THR A 351 28.68 7.98 -16.91
CA THR A 351 29.90 7.27 -16.47
C THR A 351 31.21 7.92 -16.93
N LEU A 352 31.18 8.80 -17.93
CA LEU A 352 32.31 9.65 -18.29
C LEU A 352 32.19 11.04 -17.64
N LYS A 353 30.99 11.60 -17.60
CA LYS A 353 30.72 12.94 -17.07
C LYS A 353 29.45 12.96 -16.20
N PRO A 354 29.52 13.38 -14.92
CA PRO A 354 30.70 13.76 -14.16
C PRO A 354 31.71 12.64 -13.94
N GLY A 355 31.34 11.38 -14.21
CA GLY A 355 32.27 10.25 -14.23
C GLY A 355 32.09 9.28 -13.06
N ALA A 356 32.31 7.99 -13.35
CA ALA A 356 32.28 6.90 -12.38
C ALA A 356 33.48 5.92 -12.55
N PRO A 357 34.73 6.39 -12.39
CA PRO A 357 35.93 5.62 -12.77
C PRO A 357 36.12 4.34 -11.94
N LEU A 358 35.82 4.36 -10.63
CA LEU A 358 35.90 3.18 -9.78
C LEU A 358 34.88 2.11 -10.18
N PHE A 359 33.68 2.53 -10.60
CA PHE A 359 32.66 1.63 -11.13
C PHE A 359 33.10 1.04 -12.48
N LEU A 360 33.56 1.88 -13.41
CA LEU A 360 34.07 1.44 -14.70
C LEU A 360 35.22 0.45 -14.55
N TRP A 361 36.15 0.70 -13.64
CA TRP A 361 37.22 -0.24 -13.31
C TRP A 361 36.67 -1.57 -12.82
N HIS A 362 35.75 -1.55 -11.84
CA HIS A 362 35.16 -2.76 -11.29
C HIS A 362 34.49 -3.62 -12.36
N VAL A 363 33.57 -3.05 -13.16
CA VAL A 363 32.80 -3.82 -14.14
C VAL A 363 33.62 -4.25 -15.36
N THR A 364 34.71 -3.56 -15.70
CA THR A 364 35.59 -3.95 -16.83
C THR A 364 36.72 -4.91 -16.43
N ARG A 365 37.06 -5.00 -15.14
CA ARG A 365 38.14 -5.87 -14.64
C ARG A 365 37.63 -7.10 -13.89
N SER A 366 36.41 -7.06 -13.39
CA SER A 366 35.77 -8.22 -12.78
C SER A 366 35.35 -9.22 -13.86
N PRO A 367 35.70 -10.50 -13.74
CA PRO A 367 35.22 -11.54 -14.65
C PRO A 367 33.74 -11.86 -14.44
N ALA A 368 33.12 -11.35 -13.38
CA ALA A 368 31.69 -11.49 -13.14
C ALA A 368 30.83 -10.61 -14.08
N PHE A 369 31.44 -9.65 -14.78
CA PHE A 369 30.74 -8.75 -15.68
C PHE A 369 31.28 -8.84 -17.11
N ALA A 370 30.35 -8.94 -18.06
CA ALA A 370 30.60 -8.65 -19.46
C ALA A 370 30.08 -7.23 -19.75
N THR A 371 30.99 -6.26 -19.87
CA THR A 371 30.66 -4.84 -20.00
C THR A 371 30.96 -4.29 -21.39
N GLU A 372 30.00 -3.57 -21.94
CA GLU A 372 30.14 -2.73 -23.13
C GLU A 372 29.99 -1.26 -22.72
N LEU A 373 30.94 -0.42 -23.12
CA LEU A 373 30.89 1.02 -22.91
C LEU A 373 30.48 1.69 -24.21
N VAL A 374 29.35 2.39 -24.15
CA VAL A 374 28.71 3.02 -25.31
C VAL A 374 28.82 4.53 -25.19
N MET A 375 29.41 5.15 -26.21
CA MET A 375 29.48 6.60 -26.32
C MET A 375 28.15 7.17 -26.84
N VAL A 376 27.60 8.14 -26.10
CA VAL A 376 26.29 8.76 -26.37
C VAL A 376 26.45 10.30 -26.42
N PRO A 377 25.82 11.01 -27.38
CA PRO A 377 25.89 12.47 -27.44
C PRO A 377 24.96 13.12 -26.41
N GLU A 378 25.49 13.95 -25.52
CA GLU A 378 24.74 14.69 -24.49
C GLU A 378 24.17 16.01 -25.07
N PHE A 379 22.87 16.26 -24.91
CA PHE A 379 22.25 17.55 -25.25
C PHE A 379 22.03 18.39 -24.00
N GLY A 380 22.74 19.52 -23.89
CA GLY A 380 22.50 20.42 -22.74
C GLY A 380 23.28 21.73 -22.61
N LEU A 381 24.30 22.01 -23.41
CA LEU A 381 25.11 23.22 -23.21
C LEU A 381 25.56 23.84 -24.54
N GLY A 382 24.70 24.68 -25.14
CA GLY A 382 25.02 25.65 -26.19
C GLY A 382 26.03 25.22 -27.28
N HIS A 383 25.56 24.91 -28.49
CA HIS A 383 26.33 24.77 -29.73
C HIS A 383 27.47 23.73 -29.77
N GLN A 384 27.85 23.10 -28.65
CA GLN A 384 28.80 21.98 -28.59
C GLN A 384 28.08 20.70 -28.15
N VAL A 385 28.16 19.65 -28.99
CA VAL A 385 27.73 18.28 -28.63
C VAL A 385 28.84 17.69 -27.78
N LEU A 386 28.66 17.63 -26.47
CA LEU A 386 29.57 16.91 -25.58
C LEU A 386 29.22 15.42 -25.62
N GLN A 387 30.21 14.56 -25.45
CA GLN A 387 30.03 13.12 -25.41
C GLN A 387 30.05 12.63 -23.96
N ASP A 388 29.24 11.62 -23.67
CA ASP A 388 29.23 10.92 -22.40
C ASP A 388 29.14 9.41 -22.65
N TRP A 389 29.37 8.61 -21.61
CA TRP A 389 29.39 7.15 -21.69
C TRP A 389 28.26 6.54 -20.86
N VAL A 390 27.63 5.53 -21.45
CA VAL A 390 26.72 4.61 -20.77
C VAL A 390 27.40 3.24 -20.69
N ALA A 391 27.49 2.69 -19.48
CA ALA A 391 28.01 1.35 -19.28
C ALA A 391 26.87 0.33 -19.26
N VAL A 392 26.96 -0.68 -20.12
CA VAL A 392 26.00 -1.78 -20.23
C VAL A 392 26.70 -3.06 -19.81
N SER A 393 26.39 -3.57 -18.62
CA SER A 393 27.04 -4.77 -18.07
C SER A 393 26.06 -5.92 -17.92
N ARG A 394 26.49 -7.13 -18.25
CA ARG A 394 25.79 -8.40 -17.94
C ARG A 394 26.54 -9.11 -16.82
N TYR A 395 25.83 -9.46 -15.75
CA TYR A 395 26.36 -10.23 -14.63
C TYR A 395 26.25 -11.74 -14.89
N ASP A 396 27.33 -12.49 -14.69
CA ASP A 396 27.38 -13.95 -14.92
C ASP A 396 27.81 -14.72 -13.65
N LEU A 397 26.83 -15.37 -13.00
CA LEU A 397 27.05 -16.31 -11.89
C LEU A 397 27.94 -17.49 -12.33
N GLY A 398 29.16 -17.55 -11.79
CA GLY A 398 30.17 -18.57 -12.09
C GLY A 398 31.61 -18.04 -12.03
N ALA A 399 31.77 -16.72 -12.14
CA ALA A 399 33.06 -16.04 -12.00
C ALA A 399 33.29 -15.41 -10.60
N GLU A 400 32.38 -15.66 -9.64
CA GLU A 400 32.32 -15.09 -8.27
C GLU A 400 33.52 -15.44 -7.36
N GLY A 401 34.55 -16.15 -7.86
CA GLY A 401 35.72 -16.58 -7.10
C GLY A 401 37.05 -15.92 -7.50
N SER A 402 37.05 -15.02 -8.48
CA SER A 402 38.26 -14.33 -8.93
C SER A 402 38.39 -12.98 -8.24
N SER A 403 39.42 -12.81 -7.42
CA SER A 403 39.79 -11.52 -6.83
C SER A 403 39.83 -10.43 -7.91
N THR A 404 38.96 -9.43 -7.79
CA THR A 404 39.06 -8.19 -8.55
C THR A 404 40.33 -7.48 -8.14
N GLN A 405 41.18 -7.14 -9.10
CA GLN A 405 42.38 -6.37 -8.80
C GLN A 405 41.99 -5.04 -8.15
N PRO A 406 42.65 -4.65 -7.04
CA PRO A 406 42.37 -3.37 -6.41
C PRO A 406 42.59 -2.24 -7.42
N PRO A 407 41.77 -1.17 -7.37
CA PRO A 407 41.91 -0.06 -8.30
C PRO A 407 43.30 0.58 -8.14
N PRO A 408 44.06 0.78 -9.23
CA PRO A 408 45.29 1.55 -9.20
C PRO A 408 45.05 2.95 -8.66
N LEU A 409 46.09 3.57 -8.10
CA LEU A 409 46.04 4.95 -7.59
C LEU A 409 45.48 5.93 -8.64
N ALA A 410 45.82 5.74 -9.92
CA ALA A 410 45.31 6.55 -11.03
C ALA A 410 43.77 6.52 -11.16
N VAL A 411 43.11 5.39 -10.87
CA VAL A 411 41.64 5.30 -10.89
C VAL A 411 41.05 6.08 -9.71
N ALA A 412 41.67 5.97 -8.53
CA ALA A 412 41.25 6.71 -7.35
C ALA A 412 41.40 8.22 -7.55
N GLU A 413 42.52 8.67 -8.13
CA GLU A 413 42.74 10.08 -8.50
C GLU A 413 41.68 10.62 -9.47
N LEU A 414 41.29 9.83 -10.49
CA LEU A 414 40.20 10.21 -11.39
C LEU A 414 38.87 10.34 -10.62
N SER A 415 38.61 9.45 -9.67
CA SER A 415 37.41 9.51 -8.83
C SER A 415 37.36 10.76 -7.97
N GLU A 416 38.47 11.09 -7.30
CA GLU A 416 38.60 12.31 -6.49
C GLU A 416 38.38 13.57 -7.33
N ARG A 417 38.87 13.59 -8.58
CA ARG A 417 38.63 14.70 -9.52
C ARG A 417 37.16 14.80 -9.91
N CYS A 418 36.48 13.68 -10.19
CA CYS A 418 35.04 13.65 -10.44
C CYS A 418 34.26 14.26 -9.25
N ASP A 419 34.62 13.88 -8.03
CA ASP A 419 33.99 14.39 -6.80
C ASP A 419 34.30 15.87 -6.53
N ALA A 420 35.51 16.33 -6.84
CA ALA A 420 35.88 17.74 -6.77
C ALA A 420 35.08 18.58 -7.78
N LEU A 421 34.97 18.11 -9.03
CA LEU A 421 34.20 18.81 -10.05
C LEU A 421 32.71 18.83 -9.71
N ARG A 422 32.15 17.72 -9.22
CA ARG A 422 30.77 17.66 -8.76
C ARG A 422 30.47 18.65 -7.64
N ARG A 423 31.35 18.76 -6.63
CA ARG A 423 31.24 19.77 -5.56
C ARG A 423 31.21 21.19 -6.13
N ARG A 424 32.03 21.49 -7.14
CA ARG A 424 32.02 22.79 -7.85
C ARG A 424 30.74 23.01 -8.67
N SER A 425 30.20 21.95 -9.28
CA SER A 425 28.94 22.01 -10.03
C SER A 425 27.76 22.41 -9.12
N LEU A 426 27.69 21.82 -7.93
CA LEU A 426 26.64 22.12 -6.94
C LEU A 426 26.73 23.56 -6.44
N ALA A 427 27.93 24.14 -6.41
CA ALA A 427 28.16 25.55 -6.09
C ALA A 427 27.81 26.52 -7.25
N GLY A 428 27.40 26.01 -8.42
CA GLY A 428 27.00 26.81 -9.58
C GLY A 428 28.16 27.44 -10.37
N GLY A 429 29.38 26.93 -10.20
CA GLY A 429 30.61 27.54 -10.73
C GLY A 429 31.26 26.86 -11.93
N LEU A 430 30.52 26.07 -12.72
CA LEU A 430 31.07 25.36 -13.89
C LEU A 430 30.49 25.87 -15.20
N THR A 431 31.37 26.08 -16.17
CA THR A 431 31.03 26.42 -17.56
C THR A 431 31.00 25.18 -18.44
N SER A 432 30.46 25.30 -19.66
CA SER A 432 30.52 24.22 -20.66
C SER A 432 31.95 23.81 -21.01
N GLN A 433 32.88 24.76 -20.96
CA GLN A 433 34.31 24.49 -21.22
C GLN A 433 34.95 23.69 -20.08
N ASP A 434 34.56 23.94 -18.83
CA ASP A 434 35.02 23.15 -17.69
C ASP A 434 34.57 21.68 -17.81
N TRP A 435 33.33 21.46 -18.25
CA TRP A 435 32.80 20.12 -18.51
C TRP A 435 33.45 19.42 -19.70
N ALA A 436 33.73 20.15 -20.78
CA ALA A 436 34.43 19.62 -21.94
C ALA A 436 35.86 19.18 -21.57
N LYS A 437 36.58 20.05 -20.86
CA LYS A 437 37.93 19.76 -20.37
C LYS A 437 37.96 18.55 -19.44
N HIS A 438 36.99 18.45 -18.52
CA HIS A 438 36.87 17.28 -17.65
C HIS A 438 36.62 15.99 -18.43
N ALA A 439 35.71 16.01 -19.42
CA ALA A 439 35.43 14.84 -20.24
C ALA A 439 36.68 14.38 -21.01
N GLU A 440 37.47 15.31 -21.58
CA GLU A 440 38.74 15.01 -22.25
C GLU A 440 39.77 14.40 -21.29
N GLU A 441 39.92 14.98 -20.09
CA GLU A 441 40.85 14.47 -19.06
C GLU A 441 40.43 13.10 -18.54
N MET A 442 39.13 12.88 -18.30
CA MET A 442 38.56 11.60 -17.89
C MET A 442 38.75 10.53 -18.95
N GLU A 443 38.43 10.85 -20.21
CA GLU A 443 38.60 9.93 -21.33
C GLU A 443 40.08 9.55 -21.49
N SER A 444 40.99 10.52 -21.47
CA SER A 444 42.42 10.26 -21.55
C SER A 444 42.92 9.40 -20.38
N GLY A 445 42.44 9.68 -19.16
CA GLY A 445 42.78 8.92 -17.96
C GLY A 445 42.31 7.47 -18.05
N LEU A 446 41.03 7.25 -18.37
CA LEU A 446 40.44 5.92 -18.54
C LEU A 446 41.09 5.15 -19.69
N ARG A 447 41.40 5.83 -20.80
CA ARG A 447 42.11 5.24 -21.95
C ARG A 447 43.50 4.74 -21.58
N SER A 448 44.26 5.49 -20.78
CA SER A 448 45.58 5.06 -20.29
C SER A 448 45.51 3.79 -19.42
N LEU A 449 44.33 3.54 -18.83
CA LEU A 449 44.03 2.36 -18.03
C LEU A 449 43.39 1.24 -18.85
N GLY A 450 43.29 1.40 -20.18
CA GLY A 450 42.69 0.42 -21.09
C GLY A 450 41.17 0.32 -20.97
N ILE A 451 40.49 1.40 -20.56
CA ILE A 451 39.03 1.53 -20.51
C ILE A 451 38.63 2.54 -21.59
N GLU A 452 37.97 2.05 -22.63
CA GLU A 452 37.56 2.86 -23.78
C GLU A 452 36.11 2.57 -24.14
N ALA A 453 35.34 3.61 -24.44
CA ALA A 453 34.04 3.44 -25.07
C ALA A 453 34.19 3.20 -26.56
N THR A 454 33.31 2.35 -27.07
CA THR A 454 33.15 2.21 -28.51
C THR A 454 32.21 3.31 -28.99
N VAL A 455 32.57 3.96 -30.11
CA VAL A 455 31.62 4.77 -30.86
C VAL A 455 30.49 3.83 -31.24
N ALA A 456 29.25 4.22 -30.96
CA ALA A 456 28.10 3.54 -31.52
C ALA A 456 28.16 3.66 -33.06
N SER A 457 28.92 2.76 -33.71
CA SER A 457 28.67 2.40 -35.09
C SER A 457 27.18 2.04 -35.13
N GLY A 458 26.46 2.42 -36.18
CA GLY A 458 25.00 2.22 -36.27
C GLY A 458 24.51 0.77 -36.10
N ASP A 459 25.40 -0.15 -35.76
CA ASP A 459 25.20 -1.54 -35.42
C ASP A 459 25.70 -1.83 -33.98
N LEU A 460 24.89 -1.58 -32.94
CA LEU A 460 24.95 -2.31 -31.65
C LEU A 460 24.45 -3.77 -31.84
N CYS A 461 24.63 -4.30 -33.05
CA CYS A 461 24.06 -5.51 -33.62
C CYS A 461 25.08 -6.16 -34.55
N ARG A 462 26.06 -6.86 -33.97
CA ARG A 462 26.79 -7.92 -34.67
C ARG A 462 26.78 -9.21 -33.86
N PRO A 463 26.84 -10.37 -34.54
CA PRO A 463 25.99 -11.51 -34.21
C PRO A 463 26.74 -12.54 -33.36
N LEU A 464 26.22 -12.84 -32.17
CA LEU A 464 26.49 -14.13 -31.52
C LEU A 464 25.65 -15.19 -32.24
N GLY A 465 26.35 -16.18 -32.81
CA GLY A 465 25.79 -17.14 -33.77
C GLY A 465 24.64 -17.99 -33.24
N ALA A 466 23.72 -18.26 -34.17
CA ALA A 466 22.74 -19.36 -34.18
C ALA A 466 21.53 -19.29 -33.22
N ALA A 467 20.73 -18.22 -33.28
CA ALA A 467 19.27 -18.32 -33.23
C ALA A 467 18.61 -17.04 -33.77
N ARG A 468 17.77 -17.19 -34.79
CA ARG A 468 17.09 -16.09 -35.50
C ARG A 468 16.06 -15.39 -34.58
N ARG A 469 16.27 -14.09 -34.30
CA ARG A 469 15.23 -13.03 -34.14
C ARG A 469 15.91 -11.66 -33.96
N CYS A 470 15.96 -10.86 -35.03
CA CYS A 470 16.38 -9.45 -34.96
C CYS A 470 15.26 -8.58 -34.37
N LEU A 471 15.62 -7.72 -33.42
CA LEU A 471 14.83 -6.57 -32.98
C LEU A 471 15.41 -5.33 -33.67
N VAL A 472 14.59 -4.67 -34.51
CA VAL A 472 14.79 -3.34 -35.13
C VAL A 472 15.54 -3.30 -36.48
N ASN A 473 14.93 -2.58 -37.44
CA ASN A 473 15.49 -2.20 -38.75
C ASN A 473 15.48 -0.66 -38.82
N ILE A 474 16.64 -0.02 -39.02
CA ILE A 474 16.81 1.44 -39.11
C ILE A 474 17.37 1.78 -40.50
N SER A 475 16.57 1.56 -41.54
CA SER A 475 16.99 1.96 -42.89
C SER A 475 15.83 2.40 -43.78
N GLU A 476 14.96 3.28 -43.27
CA GLU A 476 14.04 4.03 -44.14
C GLU A 476 13.43 5.21 -43.37
N MET A 477 14.09 6.39 -43.34
CA MET A 477 13.44 7.70 -43.18
C MET A 477 14.49 8.82 -43.26
N GLY A 478 15.12 8.96 -44.42
CA GLY A 478 16.04 10.05 -44.70
C GLY A 478 15.82 10.60 -46.09
N ARG A 479 14.68 11.28 -46.33
CA ARG A 479 14.48 12.28 -47.41
C ARG A 479 13.05 12.86 -47.38
N ARG A 480 12.88 14.12 -46.94
CA ARG A 480 12.30 15.26 -47.69
C ARG A 480 11.95 16.48 -46.80
N ARG A 481 11.77 17.61 -47.49
CA ARG A 481 11.92 19.05 -47.15
C ARG A 481 10.69 19.70 -46.46
N PRO A 482 10.79 20.96 -45.97
CA PRO A 482 9.82 21.55 -45.04
C PRO A 482 8.61 22.16 -45.76
N GLY A 483 7.42 21.99 -45.16
CA GLY A 483 6.20 22.70 -45.58
C GLY A 483 4.91 22.00 -45.16
N ARG A 484 4.15 22.67 -44.28
CA ARG A 484 2.70 22.59 -43.97
C ARG A 484 1.98 21.22 -43.85
N SER A 485 1.32 21.11 -42.69
CA SER A 485 -0.03 20.55 -42.42
C SER A 485 -0.34 19.06 -42.61
N HIS A 486 -0.83 18.48 -41.51
CA HIS A 486 -1.61 17.22 -41.33
C HIS A 486 -0.97 15.91 -41.80
N PHE A 487 -0.91 14.89 -40.92
CA PHE A 487 -1.69 13.64 -41.06
C PHE A 487 -1.37 12.57 -39.98
N LYS A 488 -2.45 11.85 -39.66
CA LYS A 488 -2.65 10.53 -39.00
C LYS A 488 -1.40 9.67 -38.70
N VAL A 489 -1.34 9.20 -37.46
CA VAL A 489 -0.52 8.06 -37.04
C VAL A 489 -1.31 6.77 -37.36
N ALA A 490 -0.69 5.86 -38.11
CA ALA A 490 -1.21 4.51 -38.35
C ALA A 490 -0.83 3.58 -37.19
N GLU A 491 -1.83 2.90 -36.63
CA GLU A 491 -1.68 1.89 -35.59
C GLU A 491 -1.05 0.61 -36.16
N GLY A 492 -0.02 0.08 -35.49
CA GLY A 492 0.52 -1.25 -35.71
C GLY A 492 0.24 -2.16 -34.51
N GLN A 493 -0.63 -3.15 -34.70
CA GLN A 493 -1.04 -4.15 -33.72
C GLN A 493 0.09 -5.21 -33.52
N VAL A 494 0.34 -5.67 -32.29
CA VAL A 494 1.23 -6.82 -32.02
C VAL A 494 0.45 -7.95 -31.35
N SER A 495 0.40 -9.10 -32.03
CA SER A 495 -0.16 -10.36 -31.55
C SER A 495 0.88 -11.20 -30.80
N TYR A 496 0.48 -11.79 -29.68
CA TYR A 496 1.27 -12.76 -28.90
C TYR A 496 1.12 -14.19 -29.46
N ARG A 497 2.23 -14.91 -29.65
CA ARG A 497 2.23 -16.37 -29.78
C ARG A 497 3.30 -16.96 -28.87
N ARG A 498 2.85 -17.85 -27.99
CA ARG A 498 3.65 -18.63 -27.05
C ARG A 498 4.42 -19.71 -27.84
N SER A 499 5.73 -19.78 -27.68
CA SER A 499 6.52 -20.93 -28.13
C SER A 499 7.54 -21.30 -27.04
N ASP A 500 7.31 -22.46 -26.45
CA ASP A 500 8.10 -23.29 -25.53
C ASP A 500 8.60 -22.76 -24.16
N PRO A 501 8.72 -23.64 -23.14
CA PRO A 501 8.76 -23.28 -21.72
C PRO A 501 10.19 -23.16 -21.13
N GLY A 502 11.23 -22.98 -21.96
CA GLY A 502 12.63 -23.13 -21.52
C GLY A 502 13.45 -21.85 -21.33
N ASP A 503 13.10 -20.72 -21.97
CA ASP A 503 13.89 -19.49 -21.94
C ASP A 503 13.05 -18.29 -21.51
N MET A 504 13.20 -17.84 -20.25
CA MET A 504 12.70 -16.54 -19.80
C MET A 504 13.63 -15.41 -20.27
N ALA A 505 13.71 -15.21 -21.59
CA ALA A 505 14.27 -13.99 -22.14
C ALA A 505 13.21 -12.87 -22.10
N LEU A 506 13.26 -12.04 -21.04
CA LEU A 506 12.58 -10.74 -21.04
C LEU A 506 13.22 -9.84 -22.10
N ALA A 507 12.63 -9.80 -23.28
CA ALA A 507 13.05 -8.90 -24.35
C ALA A 507 12.41 -7.52 -24.15
N PHE A 508 13.18 -6.57 -23.59
CA PHE A 508 12.82 -5.16 -23.60
C PHE A 508 13.31 -4.50 -24.89
N LYS A 509 12.42 -3.77 -25.57
CA LYS A 509 12.79 -2.95 -26.72
C LYS A 509 13.05 -1.52 -26.23
N LEU A 510 14.32 -1.21 -25.96
CA LEU A 510 14.75 0.14 -25.61
C LEU A 510 14.60 1.06 -26.85
N HIS A 511 13.76 2.07 -26.73
CA HIS A 511 13.65 3.15 -27.71
C HIS A 511 14.49 4.33 -27.21
N TYR A 512 15.71 4.50 -27.74
CA TYR A 512 16.48 5.72 -27.51
C TYR A 512 15.99 6.82 -28.46
N ARG A 513 15.38 7.86 -27.92
CA ARG A 513 15.23 9.17 -28.57
C ARG A 513 15.82 10.21 -27.64
N ARG A 514 16.89 10.89 -28.07
CA ARG A 514 17.40 12.15 -27.51
C ARG A 514 17.59 12.14 -25.97
N THR A 515 18.67 11.54 -25.47
CA THR A 515 19.29 11.67 -24.10
C THR A 515 18.44 11.99 -22.86
N PHE A 516 17.14 11.73 -22.90
CA PHE A 516 16.23 11.85 -21.78
C PHE A 516 15.25 10.69 -21.92
N ILE A 517 15.00 9.99 -20.81
CA ILE A 517 13.74 9.30 -20.66
C ILE A 517 12.71 10.43 -20.49
N ASP A 518 12.06 10.81 -21.59
CA ASP A 518 10.92 11.75 -21.56
C ASP A 518 9.80 11.11 -20.74
N MET A 519 9.69 11.51 -19.47
CA MET A 519 8.39 11.64 -18.82
C MET A 519 8.01 13.12 -18.96
N ASP A 520 7.01 13.42 -19.80
CA ASP A 520 6.59 14.78 -20.11
C ASP A 520 6.32 15.61 -18.83
N GLU A 521 7.15 16.62 -18.55
CA GLU A 521 6.83 17.74 -17.63
C GLU A 521 7.50 19.04 -18.08
N GLU A 522 6.75 20.15 -18.00
CA GLU A 522 7.22 21.54 -18.00
C GLU A 522 6.28 22.37 -17.08
N PRO A 523 6.69 23.53 -16.52
CA PRO A 523 8.01 23.86 -15.98
C PRO A 523 7.94 24.52 -14.57
N TRP A 524 8.99 24.32 -13.76
CA TRP A 524 9.19 24.96 -12.45
C TRP A 524 10.11 26.17 -12.55
N HIS A 525 9.66 27.31 -12.03
CA HIS A 525 10.52 28.42 -11.62
C HIS A 525 10.42 28.65 -10.10
N SER A 526 11.57 29.03 -9.53
CA SER A 526 11.81 29.66 -8.22
C SER A 526 11.74 28.80 -6.96
N LEU A 527 12.91 28.51 -6.38
CA LEU A 527 13.36 29.12 -5.10
C LEU A 527 14.79 28.70 -4.75
N ARG A 528 15.71 29.68 -4.74
CA ARG A 528 17.00 29.65 -4.05
C ARG A 528 16.75 29.89 -2.55
N ALA A 529 17.40 29.12 -1.65
CA ALA A 529 18.10 29.64 -0.46
C ALA A 529 18.68 28.54 0.46
N ARG A 530 20.02 28.43 0.42
CA ARG A 530 21.02 28.32 1.51
C ARG A 530 20.78 27.42 2.75
N ALA A 531 21.68 26.45 2.88
CA ALA A 531 22.14 25.83 4.12
C ALA A 531 23.17 26.71 4.86
N ALA A 532 23.26 26.57 6.19
CA ALA A 532 24.34 27.06 7.03
C ALA A 532 24.73 25.98 8.07
N SER A 533 25.99 26.00 8.48
CA SER A 533 26.81 24.87 8.95
C SER A 533 27.35 25.01 10.40
N CYS A 534 27.58 23.86 11.06
CA CYS A 534 28.54 23.42 12.12
C CYS A 534 28.99 24.33 13.31
N PRO A 535 29.51 23.69 14.39
CA PRO A 535 30.59 24.23 15.24
C PRO A 535 31.86 23.32 15.33
N PRO A 536 33.00 23.81 15.92
CA PRO A 536 34.37 23.58 15.39
C PRO A 536 35.40 22.81 16.29
N SER A 537 36.58 22.63 15.67
CA SER A 537 37.91 21.99 15.89
C SER A 537 38.80 22.32 17.12
N MET A 538 39.86 21.48 17.35
CA MET A 538 41.35 21.75 17.34
C MET A 538 42.14 20.66 18.18
N PRO A 539 43.51 20.58 18.27
CA PRO A 539 44.52 20.21 17.24
C PRO A 539 45.72 19.29 17.73
N GLU A 540 46.54 18.80 16.76
CA GLU A 540 48.00 18.48 16.71
C GLU A 540 48.79 17.71 17.83
N GLY A 541 49.53 16.65 17.43
CA GLY A 541 50.73 16.15 18.16
C GLY A 541 51.17 14.68 17.90
N GLU A 542 52.25 14.51 17.13
CA GLU A 542 53.33 13.47 17.05
C GLU A 542 53.11 11.95 17.28
N GLU A 543 53.75 11.17 16.39
CA GLU A 543 53.86 9.71 16.36
C GLU A 543 54.60 9.12 17.59
N THR A 544 54.11 8.02 18.17
CA THR A 544 54.79 6.69 18.23
C THR A 544 54.12 5.72 19.23
N THR A 545 54.04 4.45 18.80
CA THR A 545 54.02 3.21 19.60
C THR A 545 53.06 3.10 20.79
N GLU A 546 51.79 2.72 20.55
CA GLU A 546 50.95 1.99 21.54
C GLU A 546 49.68 1.34 20.93
N GLU A 547 49.58 1.19 19.60
CA GLU A 547 48.50 0.45 18.89
C GLU A 547 48.41 -1.06 19.22
N GLN A 548 49.25 -1.55 20.15
CA GLN A 548 49.23 -2.94 20.62
C GLN A 548 48.51 -3.13 21.97
N GLU A 549 48.13 -2.06 22.69
CA GLU A 549 47.36 -2.19 23.94
C GLU A 549 45.83 -2.08 23.73
N GLU A 550 45.35 -1.35 22.71
CA GLU A 550 43.91 -1.23 22.43
C GLU A 550 43.28 -2.51 21.86
N SER A 551 44.03 -3.32 21.11
CA SER A 551 43.51 -4.60 20.59
C SER A 551 43.21 -5.61 21.72
N LYS A 552 43.94 -5.57 22.84
CA LYS A 552 43.65 -6.43 24.00
C LYS A 552 42.49 -5.89 24.85
N SER A 553 42.37 -4.56 24.95
CA SER A 553 41.23 -3.89 25.60
C SER A 553 39.93 -4.16 24.85
N HIS A 554 39.95 -4.09 23.52
CA HIS A 554 38.78 -4.31 22.68
C HIS A 554 38.37 -5.80 22.61
N GLU A 555 39.33 -6.72 22.68
CA GLU A 555 39.07 -8.16 22.77
C GLU A 555 38.51 -8.56 24.16
N LEU A 556 39.03 -7.98 25.25
CA LEU A 556 38.45 -8.13 26.60
C LEU A 556 37.06 -7.48 26.72
N TYR A 557 36.84 -6.34 26.07
CA TYR A 557 35.54 -5.67 26.00
C TYR A 557 34.55 -6.49 25.17
N LEU A 558 34.95 -7.06 24.04
CA LEU A 558 34.12 -7.94 23.21
C LEU A 558 33.84 -9.28 23.91
N GLU A 559 34.79 -9.86 24.65
CA GLU A 559 34.52 -11.04 25.49
C GLU A 559 33.59 -10.71 26.67
N GLN A 560 33.70 -9.51 27.25
CA GLN A 560 32.81 -9.02 28.30
C GLN A 560 31.41 -8.72 27.77
N VAL A 561 31.29 -8.11 26.58
CA VAL A 561 30.03 -7.83 25.86
C VAL A 561 29.39 -9.12 25.38
N VAL A 562 30.15 -10.11 24.92
CA VAL A 562 29.62 -11.44 24.54
C VAL A 562 29.22 -12.25 25.77
N ARG A 563 29.97 -12.17 26.88
CA ARG A 563 29.54 -12.72 28.18
C ARG A 563 28.30 -12.01 28.72
N GLU A 564 28.13 -10.71 28.48
CA GLU A 564 26.94 -9.95 28.88
C GLU A 564 25.74 -10.13 27.94
N ALA A 565 25.95 -10.29 26.64
CA ALA A 565 24.92 -10.65 25.68
C ALA A 565 24.41 -12.09 25.91
N SER A 566 25.31 -12.99 26.33
CA SER A 566 24.95 -14.36 26.77
C SER A 566 24.24 -14.40 28.13
N LYS A 567 24.26 -13.30 28.90
CA LYS A 567 23.45 -13.15 30.13
C LYS A 567 21.98 -12.78 29.84
N PHE A 568 21.62 -12.44 28.61
CA PHE A 568 20.20 -12.38 28.20
C PHE A 568 19.68 -13.77 27.83
N HIS A 569 19.67 -14.67 28.82
CA HIS A 569 18.62 -15.67 28.85
C HIS A 569 17.29 -14.90 28.92
N VAL A 570 16.45 -14.98 27.89
CA VAL A 570 15.05 -14.57 28.03
C VAL A 570 14.48 -15.42 29.14
N ARG A 571 14.43 -14.86 30.35
CA ARG A 571 13.86 -15.54 31.49
C ARG A 571 12.38 -15.79 31.16
N ARG A 572 12.06 -17.06 30.95
CA ARG A 572 10.71 -17.50 30.59
C ARG A 572 9.78 -17.14 31.74
N SER A 573 8.62 -16.62 31.39
CA SER A 573 7.67 -16.06 32.36
C SER A 573 6.78 -17.13 32.98
N ARG A 574 6.10 -16.79 34.08
CA ARG A 574 4.96 -17.57 34.61
C ARG A 574 3.92 -17.88 33.53
N GLY A 575 3.71 -16.97 32.59
CA GLY A 575 2.83 -17.20 31.44
C GLY A 575 3.30 -18.30 30.47
N SER A 576 4.56 -18.73 30.53
CA SER A 576 5.12 -19.81 29.70
C SER A 576 4.89 -21.22 30.23
N MET A 577 4.34 -21.39 31.43
CA MET A 577 4.11 -22.73 32.01
C MET A 577 3.19 -23.57 31.12
N GLY A 578 3.66 -24.76 30.75
CA GLY A 578 2.94 -25.71 29.89
C GLY A 578 2.80 -25.28 28.42
N HIS A 579 3.76 -24.51 27.91
CA HIS A 579 3.87 -24.24 26.47
C HIS A 579 4.10 -25.55 25.68
N PRO A 580 3.49 -25.71 24.49
CA PRO A 580 2.57 -24.78 23.82
C PRO A 580 1.08 -24.97 24.16
N GLU A 581 0.71 -26.07 24.84
CA GLU A 581 -0.67 -26.54 24.94
C GLU A 581 -1.53 -25.78 25.95
N VAL A 582 -0.97 -25.47 27.12
CA VAL A 582 -1.69 -24.80 28.20
C VAL A 582 -1.12 -23.44 28.56
N CYS A 583 -0.03 -23.00 27.92
CA CYS A 583 0.55 -21.69 28.19
C CYS A 583 -0.41 -20.54 27.90
N ARG A 584 -0.18 -19.44 28.60
CA ARG A 584 -0.96 -18.21 28.41
C ARG A 584 -0.64 -17.59 27.04
N ARG A 585 -1.36 -16.53 26.67
CA ARG A 585 -1.17 -15.87 25.37
C ARG A 585 0.27 -15.35 25.23
N PRO A 586 0.84 -15.29 24.01
CA PRO A 586 2.18 -14.75 23.78
C PRO A 586 2.31 -13.31 24.30
N CYS A 587 3.45 -12.96 24.87
CA CYS A 587 3.76 -11.63 25.37
C CYS A 587 4.11 -10.69 24.21
N VAL A 588 3.24 -9.70 23.98
CA VAL A 588 3.42 -8.72 22.90
C VAL A 588 4.63 -7.82 23.12
N PHE A 589 4.99 -7.54 24.38
CA PHE A 589 6.15 -6.72 24.73
C PHE A 589 7.47 -7.46 24.48
N LEU A 590 7.52 -8.77 24.80
CA LEU A 590 8.69 -9.57 24.45
C LEU A 590 8.86 -9.69 22.93
N ALA A 591 7.75 -9.87 22.18
CA ALA A 591 7.78 -9.87 20.72
C ALA A 591 8.25 -8.53 20.13
N ALA A 592 8.12 -7.43 20.88
CA ALA A 592 8.59 -6.09 20.52
C ALA A 592 10.03 -5.80 21.02
N GLY A 593 10.74 -6.79 21.55
CA GLY A 593 12.17 -6.70 21.88
C GLY A 593 12.51 -6.86 23.36
N SER A 594 11.61 -6.52 24.30
CA SER A 594 11.84 -6.79 25.74
C SER A 594 10.56 -6.69 26.58
N CYS A 595 10.44 -7.52 27.62
CA CYS A 595 9.34 -7.46 28.57
C CYS A 595 9.82 -6.99 29.95
N SER A 596 9.32 -5.85 30.42
CA SER A 596 9.66 -5.27 31.73
C SER A 596 9.20 -6.12 32.94
N GLN A 597 8.28 -7.06 32.72
CA GLN A 597 7.73 -7.94 33.76
C GLN A 597 8.54 -9.24 33.95
N GLY A 598 9.51 -9.52 33.08
CA GLY A 598 10.44 -10.65 33.22
C GLY A 598 9.76 -11.99 33.53
N GLU A 599 10.27 -12.70 34.54
CA GLU A 599 9.73 -13.99 35.02
C GLU A 599 8.31 -13.88 35.58
N GLY A 600 7.93 -12.71 36.10
CA GLY A 600 6.60 -12.44 36.66
C GLY A 600 5.52 -12.22 35.60
N CYS A 601 5.88 -12.12 34.32
CA CYS A 601 4.93 -11.81 33.26
C CYS A 601 3.81 -12.86 33.16
N GLY A 602 2.56 -12.41 33.14
CA GLY A 602 1.39 -13.28 32.97
C GLY A 602 1.21 -13.81 31.53
N TYR A 603 2.08 -13.45 30.60
CA TYR A 603 2.03 -13.81 29.18
C TYR A 603 3.24 -14.64 28.77
N CYS A 604 3.06 -15.59 27.86
CA CYS A 604 4.08 -16.54 27.44
C CYS A 604 5.25 -15.86 26.72
N HIS A 605 6.47 -16.17 27.16
CA HIS A 605 7.74 -15.70 26.60
C HIS A 605 8.40 -16.72 25.64
N CYS A 606 7.75 -17.86 25.36
CA CYS A 606 8.25 -18.85 24.41
C CYS A 606 7.89 -18.47 22.97
N ALA A 607 8.70 -18.90 22.00
CA ALA A 607 8.45 -18.68 20.58
C ALA A 607 7.16 -19.38 20.11
N HIS A 608 6.31 -18.65 19.38
CA HIS A 608 5.06 -19.16 18.81
C HIS A 608 5.11 -18.98 17.29
N ASN A 609 5.83 -19.89 16.62
CA ASN A 609 6.17 -19.78 15.20
C ASN A 609 4.99 -20.09 14.26
N GLU A 610 3.89 -20.63 14.79
CA GLU A 610 2.66 -20.88 14.04
C GLU A 610 1.45 -20.16 14.68
N PRO A 611 0.54 -19.58 13.87
CA PRO A 611 -0.72 -19.02 14.37
C PRO A 611 -1.55 -20.12 15.05
N ARG A 612 -1.99 -19.87 16.30
CA ARG A 612 -2.85 -20.82 17.02
C ARG A 612 -4.16 -21.01 16.25
N ALA A 613 -4.51 -22.26 15.93
CA ALA A 613 -5.74 -22.59 15.25
C ALA A 613 -6.95 -22.11 16.07
N ARG A 614 -7.95 -21.54 15.39
CA ARG A 614 -9.21 -21.06 15.98
C ARG A 614 -10.36 -21.28 15.01
N PRO A 615 -11.58 -21.56 15.49
CA PRO A 615 -12.75 -21.68 14.62
C PRO A 615 -13.02 -20.38 13.86
N ASP A 616 -13.25 -20.48 12.55
CA ASP A 616 -13.62 -19.33 11.72
C ASP A 616 -15.04 -18.79 12.06
N LYS A 617 -15.49 -17.72 11.40
CA LYS A 617 -16.81 -17.10 11.68
C LYS A 617 -17.97 -18.09 11.48
N LYS A 618 -17.90 -18.96 10.47
CA LYS A 618 -18.95 -19.95 10.16
C LYS A 618 -18.92 -21.11 11.17
N GLN A 619 -17.74 -21.56 11.55
CA GLN A 619 -17.53 -22.60 12.56
C GLN A 619 -17.96 -22.13 13.95
N ARG A 620 -17.68 -20.87 14.32
CA ARG A 620 -18.16 -20.28 15.59
C ARG A 620 -19.68 -20.16 15.64
N ALA A 621 -20.32 -19.70 14.58
CA ALA A 621 -21.78 -19.65 14.51
C ALA A 621 -22.41 -21.05 14.62
N ALA A 622 -21.78 -22.07 14.02
CA ALA A 622 -22.23 -23.45 14.15
C ALA A 622 -22.07 -24.00 15.57
N LEU A 623 -20.95 -23.69 16.25
CA LEU A 623 -20.71 -24.07 17.65
C LEU A 623 -21.68 -23.35 18.62
N GLN A 624 -22.03 -22.09 18.36
CA GLN A 624 -22.99 -21.31 19.16
C GLN A 624 -24.44 -21.81 19.00
N GLY A 625 -24.74 -22.48 17.89
CA GLY A 625 -26.05 -23.08 17.64
C GLY A 625 -26.24 -24.47 18.24
N LEU A 626 -25.18 -25.07 18.82
CA LEU A 626 -25.24 -26.37 19.47
C LEU A 626 -25.79 -26.27 20.90
N GLN A 627 -26.53 -27.29 21.32
CA GLN A 627 -26.81 -27.47 22.74
C GLN A 627 -25.51 -27.81 23.49
N GLN A 628 -25.49 -27.54 24.79
CA GLN A 628 -24.30 -27.76 25.62
C GLN A 628 -23.80 -29.21 25.52
N ASP A 629 -24.69 -30.20 25.57
CA ASP A 629 -24.31 -31.61 25.48
C ASP A 629 -23.67 -31.98 24.12
N ASP A 630 -24.20 -31.43 23.01
CA ASP A 630 -23.67 -31.66 21.66
C ASP A 630 -22.29 -31.02 21.47
N LEU A 631 -22.08 -29.83 22.03
CA LEU A 631 -20.78 -29.16 21.99
C LEU A 631 -19.72 -29.97 22.77
N PHE A 632 -20.09 -30.48 23.95
CA PHE A 632 -19.20 -31.32 24.75
C PHE A 632 -18.88 -32.62 24.03
N ALA A 633 -19.87 -33.27 23.41
CA ALA A 633 -19.66 -34.49 22.62
C ALA A 633 -18.71 -34.28 21.42
N VAL A 634 -18.74 -33.10 20.80
CA VAL A 634 -17.85 -32.75 19.68
C VAL A 634 -16.43 -32.42 20.15
N VAL A 635 -16.27 -31.73 21.29
CA VAL A 635 -14.96 -31.23 21.76
C VAL A 635 -14.20 -32.25 22.63
N LEU A 636 -14.91 -33.07 23.41
CA LEU A 636 -14.32 -34.01 24.37
C LEU A 636 -13.33 -35.02 23.74
N PRO A 637 -13.59 -35.64 22.57
CA PRO A 637 -12.63 -36.55 21.95
C PRO A 637 -11.29 -35.87 21.62
N HIS A 638 -11.33 -34.61 21.16
CA HIS A 638 -10.12 -33.83 20.85
C HIS A 638 -9.35 -33.45 22.13
N LEU A 639 -10.07 -33.16 23.22
CA LEU A 639 -9.44 -32.93 24.53
C LEU A 639 -8.75 -34.18 25.08
N GLN A 640 -9.37 -35.36 24.95
CA GLN A 640 -8.79 -36.63 25.39
C GLN A 640 -7.52 -36.97 24.60
N VAL A 641 -7.51 -36.77 23.28
CA VAL A 641 -6.31 -36.97 22.44
C VAL A 641 -5.18 -36.02 22.87
N ARG A 642 -5.49 -34.75 23.13
CA ARG A 642 -4.48 -33.77 23.58
C ARG A 642 -3.98 -34.04 25.01
N ALA A 643 -4.81 -34.61 25.88
CA ALA A 643 -4.42 -34.98 27.24
C ALA A 643 -3.34 -36.08 27.27
N GLU A 644 -3.28 -36.92 26.23
CA GLU A 644 -2.28 -37.99 26.09
C GLU A 644 -0.90 -37.51 25.62
N LEU A 645 -0.74 -36.22 25.29
CA LEU A 645 0.55 -35.65 24.94
C LEU A 645 1.55 -35.79 26.11
N PRO A 646 2.85 -36.06 25.84
CA PRO A 646 3.85 -36.32 26.89
C PRO A 646 3.91 -35.27 28.01
N GLN A 647 3.68 -33.99 27.68
CA GLN A 647 3.67 -32.88 28.66
C GLN A 647 2.42 -32.82 29.56
N LEU A 648 1.30 -33.44 29.16
CA LEU A 648 0.00 -33.36 29.84
C LEU A 648 -0.48 -34.70 30.40
N ARG A 649 0.07 -35.83 29.91
CA ARG A 649 -0.31 -37.19 30.30
C ARG A 649 -0.28 -37.36 31.83
N GLY A 650 -1.38 -37.84 32.39
CA GLY A 650 -1.57 -38.04 33.83
C GLY A 650 -1.89 -36.77 34.64
N LYS A 651 -1.56 -35.57 34.13
CA LYS A 651 -1.78 -34.28 34.81
C LYS A 651 -3.17 -33.69 34.51
N ALA A 652 -3.68 -33.88 33.30
CA ALA A 652 -4.99 -33.35 32.88
C ALA A 652 -6.21 -34.12 33.44
N THR A 653 -5.98 -35.19 34.22
CA THR A 653 -7.01 -36.12 34.72
C THR A 653 -8.15 -35.44 35.49
N GLN A 654 -7.82 -34.46 36.35
CA GLN A 654 -8.82 -33.72 37.12
C GLN A 654 -9.72 -32.88 36.21
N LEU A 655 -9.15 -32.22 35.21
CA LEU A 655 -9.90 -31.39 34.26
C LEU A 655 -10.81 -32.26 33.39
N LEU A 656 -10.32 -33.40 32.90
CA LEU A 656 -11.13 -34.35 32.13
C LEU A 656 -12.32 -34.87 32.94
N ARG A 657 -12.14 -35.21 34.22
CA ARG A 657 -13.26 -35.64 35.08
C ARG A 657 -14.34 -34.57 35.25
N ILE A 658 -13.95 -33.29 35.32
CA ILE A 658 -14.91 -32.18 35.40
C ILE A 658 -15.70 -32.09 34.08
N VAL A 659 -15.02 -32.15 32.93
CA VAL A 659 -15.68 -32.11 31.61
C VAL A 659 -16.59 -33.32 31.39
N GLU A 660 -16.14 -34.53 31.75
CA GLU A 660 -16.92 -35.77 31.66
C GLU A 660 -18.11 -35.78 32.63
N GLY A 661 -17.94 -35.25 33.85
CA GLY A 661 -19.01 -35.15 34.85
C GLY A 661 -20.15 -34.22 34.44
N ILE A 662 -19.84 -33.15 33.69
CA ILE A 662 -20.84 -32.22 33.12
C ILE A 662 -21.68 -32.92 32.04
N SER A 663 -21.08 -33.85 31.29
CA SER A 663 -21.77 -34.63 30.25
C SER A 663 -22.71 -35.72 30.80
N VAL A 664 -22.60 -36.07 32.09
CA VAL A 664 -23.39 -37.15 32.72
C VAL A 664 -24.52 -36.60 33.62
N THR A 665 -24.41 -35.37 34.13
CA THR A 665 -25.40 -34.78 35.07
C THR A 665 -26.64 -34.20 34.40
N THR A 666 -26.68 -34.09 33.07
CA THR A 666 -27.84 -33.60 32.28
C THR A 666 -28.85 -34.68 31.89
N SER A 667 -28.74 -35.91 32.43
CA SER A 667 -29.79 -36.93 32.32
C SER A 667 -30.33 -37.37 33.69
N PRO A 668 -31.60 -37.07 34.00
CA PRO A 668 -32.44 -38.10 34.64
C PRO A 668 -33.88 -38.18 34.11
N CYS A 669 -34.31 -39.43 33.88
CA CYS A 669 -35.67 -40.00 34.02
C CYS A 669 -36.89 -39.24 33.44
N VAL A 670 -37.49 -39.77 32.35
CA VAL A 670 -38.94 -39.73 32.11
C VAL A 670 -39.42 -41.06 31.52
N SER A 671 -40.36 -41.69 32.22
CA SER A 671 -41.13 -42.89 31.85
C SER A 671 -42.10 -42.62 30.68
N PRO A 672 -42.62 -43.65 29.99
CA PRO A 672 -43.36 -43.47 28.74
C PRO A 672 -44.84 -43.12 28.98
N SER A 673 -45.25 -41.89 28.67
CA SER A 673 -46.64 -41.59 28.32
C SER A 673 -46.81 -40.33 27.45
N ALA A 674 -47.37 -40.57 26.26
CA ALA A 674 -48.28 -39.77 25.44
C ALA A 674 -47.98 -38.28 25.08
N SER A 675 -47.79 -38.11 23.76
CA SER A 675 -48.31 -37.07 22.85
C SER A 675 -47.70 -35.66 22.78
N SER A 676 -47.13 -35.43 21.60
CA SER A 676 -47.11 -34.21 20.77
C SER A 676 -46.44 -32.94 21.30
N SER A 677 -45.23 -32.65 20.81
CA SER A 677 -44.99 -31.54 19.86
C SER A 677 -43.50 -31.45 19.51
N SER A 678 -43.24 -30.90 18.33
CA SER A 678 -41.99 -30.78 17.58
C SER A 678 -40.79 -30.15 18.32
N SER A 679 -39.62 -30.80 18.22
CA SER A 679 -38.32 -30.13 18.20
C SER A 679 -37.31 -30.94 17.37
N SER A 680 -36.97 -30.44 16.18
CA SER A 680 -35.87 -30.96 15.38
C SER A 680 -34.56 -30.57 16.05
N SER A 681 -33.88 -31.54 16.68
CA SER A 681 -32.51 -31.37 17.17
C SER A 681 -31.58 -31.05 15.99
N GLY A 682 -30.85 -29.94 16.09
CA GLY A 682 -29.98 -29.43 15.04
C GLY A 682 -28.74 -30.30 14.85
N THR A 683 -28.85 -31.36 14.06
CA THR A 683 -27.68 -32.13 13.63
C THR A 683 -26.86 -31.28 12.64
N LEU A 684 -25.58 -31.03 12.94
CA LEU A 684 -24.69 -30.37 11.97
C LEU A 684 -24.62 -31.22 10.70
N ALA A 685 -24.82 -30.59 9.54
CA ALA A 685 -24.59 -31.24 8.25
C ALA A 685 -23.16 -31.83 8.17
N ASP A 686 -23.02 -33.07 7.71
CA ASP A 686 -21.76 -33.85 7.69
C ASP A 686 -20.55 -33.10 7.14
N GLY A 687 -20.74 -32.27 6.11
CA GLY A 687 -19.68 -31.46 5.52
C GLY A 687 -19.15 -30.35 6.45
N LYS A 688 -20.02 -29.77 7.29
CA LYS A 688 -19.65 -28.75 8.28
C LYS A 688 -18.92 -29.38 9.47
N LEU A 689 -19.34 -30.57 9.89
CA LEU A 689 -18.71 -31.31 10.99
C LEU A 689 -17.26 -31.74 10.65
N LYS A 690 -17.00 -32.18 9.41
CA LYS A 690 -15.64 -32.52 8.94
C LYS A 690 -14.69 -31.31 8.94
N SER A 691 -15.15 -30.17 8.47
CA SER A 691 -14.36 -28.93 8.47
C SER A 691 -14.05 -28.45 9.91
N LEU A 692 -15.04 -28.52 10.80
CA LEU A 692 -14.88 -28.17 12.20
C LEU A 692 -13.90 -29.09 12.93
N ASN A 693 -13.99 -30.41 12.74
CA ASN A 693 -13.07 -31.38 13.34
C ASN A 693 -11.62 -31.13 12.95
N LYS A 694 -11.35 -30.79 11.69
CA LYS A 694 -9.99 -30.43 11.22
C LYS A 694 -9.42 -29.20 11.93
N THR A 695 -10.28 -28.25 12.31
CA THR A 695 -9.86 -27.09 13.11
C THR A 695 -9.61 -27.49 14.57
N LEU A 696 -10.53 -28.24 15.18
CA LEU A 696 -10.43 -28.69 16.58
C LEU A 696 -9.18 -29.54 16.83
N GLU A 697 -8.81 -30.42 15.88
CA GLU A 697 -7.59 -31.23 15.90
C GLU A 697 -6.32 -30.39 16.04
N ARG A 698 -6.31 -29.16 15.51
CA ARG A 698 -5.14 -28.25 15.51
C ARG A 698 -5.14 -27.27 16.70
N MET A 699 -6.22 -27.21 17.47
CA MET A 699 -6.32 -26.31 18.63
C MET A 699 -5.48 -26.82 19.80
N THR A 700 -4.97 -25.90 20.61
CA THR A 700 -4.26 -26.23 21.85
C THR A 700 -5.22 -26.73 22.92
N PHE A 701 -4.73 -27.53 23.88
CA PHE A 701 -5.54 -28.00 25.02
C PHE A 701 -6.30 -26.85 25.71
N SER A 702 -5.61 -25.75 26.02
CA SER A 702 -6.24 -24.54 26.61
C SER A 702 -7.27 -23.87 25.71
N GLY A 703 -7.12 -23.95 24.38
CA GLY A 703 -8.08 -23.42 23.41
C GLY A 703 -9.37 -24.23 23.38
N LEU A 704 -9.27 -25.55 23.48
CA LEU A 704 -10.43 -26.44 23.55
C LEU A 704 -11.21 -26.25 24.87
N VAL A 705 -10.51 -26.11 26.01
CA VAL A 705 -11.14 -25.79 27.30
C VAL A 705 -11.83 -24.41 27.26
N ALA A 706 -11.23 -23.41 26.62
CA ALA A 706 -11.84 -22.09 26.47
C ALA A 706 -13.18 -22.14 25.70
N LEU A 707 -13.27 -22.98 24.65
CA LEU A 707 -14.53 -23.18 23.91
C LEU A 707 -15.64 -23.74 24.80
N LEU A 708 -15.33 -24.70 25.68
CA LEU A 708 -16.30 -25.26 26.63
C LEU A 708 -16.72 -24.23 27.69
N CYS A 709 -15.78 -23.41 28.17
CA CYS A 709 -16.07 -22.37 29.15
C CYS A 709 -16.96 -21.23 28.60
N GLU A 710 -16.96 -21.00 27.28
CA GLU A 710 -17.83 -20.03 26.63
C GLU A 710 -19.30 -20.49 26.60
N SER A 711 -19.56 -21.79 26.56
CA SER A 711 -20.93 -22.34 26.56
C SER A 711 -21.51 -22.57 27.96
N ILE A 712 -20.69 -22.63 29.00
CA ILE A 712 -21.16 -22.78 30.38
C ILE A 712 -21.55 -21.41 30.95
N ALA A 713 -22.80 -21.29 31.43
CA ALA A 713 -23.27 -20.11 32.14
C ALA A 713 -22.36 -19.79 33.36
N LYS A 714 -22.19 -18.50 33.68
CA LYS A 714 -21.36 -18.08 34.82
C LYS A 714 -21.86 -18.77 36.11
N GLY A 715 -20.97 -19.50 36.77
CA GLY A 715 -21.30 -20.29 37.96
C GLY A 715 -20.17 -21.25 38.35
N ASN A 716 -20.38 -21.99 39.45
CA ASN A 716 -19.38 -22.83 40.11
C ASN A 716 -18.62 -23.78 39.17
N THR A 717 -19.32 -24.38 38.20
CA THR A 717 -18.74 -25.32 37.23
C THR A 717 -17.70 -24.69 36.29
N ARG A 718 -17.96 -23.46 35.82
CA ARG A 718 -17.02 -22.72 34.97
C ARG A 718 -15.77 -22.32 35.75
N ASP A 719 -15.96 -21.90 37.00
CA ASP A 719 -14.86 -21.50 37.88
C ASP A 719 -14.00 -22.72 38.26
N GLN A 720 -14.61 -23.89 38.48
CA GLN A 720 -13.91 -25.16 38.69
C GLN A 720 -13.06 -25.56 37.48
N LEU A 721 -13.55 -25.39 36.24
CA LEU A 721 -12.79 -25.67 35.03
C LEU A 721 -11.60 -24.71 34.84
N LEU A 722 -11.80 -23.42 35.09
CA LEU A 722 -10.73 -22.43 35.00
C LEU A 722 -9.67 -22.65 36.09
N GLN A 723 -10.08 -23.01 37.30
CA GLN A 723 -9.16 -23.35 38.39
C GLN A 723 -8.38 -24.63 38.06
N ALA A 724 -9.04 -25.68 37.57
CA ALA A 724 -8.35 -26.91 37.15
C ALA A 724 -7.34 -26.67 36.01
N LEU A 725 -7.60 -25.69 35.12
CA LEU A 725 -6.65 -25.29 34.07
C LEU A 725 -5.45 -24.54 34.64
N GLU A 726 -5.62 -23.70 35.66
CA GLU A 726 -4.50 -23.06 36.38
C GLU A 726 -3.67 -24.09 37.16
N ASP A 727 -4.32 -25.05 37.83
CA ASP A 727 -3.64 -26.13 38.53
C ASP A 727 -2.83 -27.00 37.55
N LEU A 728 -3.38 -27.28 36.36
CA LEU A 728 -2.68 -27.99 35.29
C LEU A 728 -1.46 -27.21 34.78
N ARG A 729 -1.56 -25.88 34.64
CA ARG A 729 -0.41 -25.01 34.29
C ARG A 729 0.68 -25.11 35.35
N ALA A 730 0.32 -25.07 36.63
CA ALA A 730 1.27 -25.14 37.74
C ALA A 730 2.00 -26.50 37.82
N GLN A 731 1.34 -27.58 37.39
CA GLN A 731 1.94 -28.92 37.30
C GLN A 731 2.83 -29.10 36.05
N CYS A 732 2.77 -28.18 35.10
CA CYS A 732 3.62 -28.19 33.91
C CYS A 732 4.89 -27.37 34.14
N ALA A 733 6.04 -27.96 33.84
CA ALA A 733 7.30 -27.22 33.89
C ALA A 733 7.33 -26.12 32.82
N ILE A 734 8.13 -25.09 33.08
CA ILE A 734 8.56 -24.16 32.04
C ILE A 734 9.51 -24.96 31.12
N PRO A 735 9.30 -25.00 29.80
CA PRO A 735 10.21 -25.72 28.90
C PRO A 735 11.66 -25.24 29.08
N PRO A 736 12.65 -26.14 28.98
CA PRO A 736 14.07 -25.81 29.13
C PRO A 736 14.60 -24.92 28.03
#